data_AF-A0A0V0UEA0-F1
#
_entry.id   AF-A0A0V0UEA0-F1
#
_cell.length_a   1.000
_cell.length_b   1.000
_cell.length_c   1.000
_cell.angle_alpha   90.00
_cell.angle_beta   90.00
_cell.angle_gamma   90.00
#
_symmetry.space_group_name_H-M   'P 1'
#
loop_
_entity.id
_entity.type
_entity.pdbx_description
1 polymer ?
#
loop_
_entity_poly.entity_id
_entity_poly.type
_entity_poly.pdbx_seq_one_letter_code
_entity_poly.pdbx_strand_id
1 'polypeptide(L)'
;MLSFKNIFIKKKLKNWFTFAQPNVCFATASHRRNLLELLTHEIRLRGPITVAQYMHRALTCPVYGYYTTRSCIFGKDGDFLTSPEVSQMFGEILALWCVQMLDEVCHEGPFNLVELGPGSGKLMQDMLRTMAKFKLCNKMSVHLVEISEQLARQQEQLLCPQWTNAGIDSIGETVCYKKRYTPSGIPVHWHKDVEDLPRGFSLVIAQEFFDAMPIHKFQHTARGWREILVDVDEDASICCGGDDRLKFFLASSKTVTQKAFFDEKLAGDKSTAWEISPASVVVLRSISKLITEFGGAMLIVDYGHDGEKGDTLRAFANHQIVDPLQNPGMVDMTADVNFCYLKKQLENLVVCFGPVTQGEFLLRMGVGFRLQQLLGSVENESQRDYLISSCDYLVNSEKMGSHFKIFEKAKMALKVTGGIVSQLAKVKVFVISRTAEIDILNTSLTRFTTFAAFCRMLTFCSVAEPKLHNFLSKTTIVSPFAVYSVEAAENTDSSNERKEDEERKKIASVKRRLTQLMKKYEYPSLPVSTAYQHYTKECFEKAGKGLKVHQAMPEFAKSWKRLSHAEKKEYESKVLQAIGEFSDSLKRWETSLKQRKLGGVLKAITLGIRLDDTKRLTRRLLKKELDHLKERYDCPLLKFSKPYRLFMHEKLKAMYKDVGDSQQHRLRSVSDQWNAMTAEERRVFKRRADQIAEAENERLDQWRQDMFNRGLSNVVDKIDWLQTHIGTLRPAGRTLSLAKFTSILDDLSKKKSKSKPRTEAPSPA
;
A
#
# COMPACT_ATOMS: atom_id res chain seq x y z
N MET A 1 -65.51 -6.05 30.26
CA MET A 1 -64.18 -6.49 29.75
C MET A 1 -63.32 -5.22 29.62
N LEU A 2 -62.01 -5.17 29.89
CA LEU A 2 -61.06 -6.17 30.40
C LEU A 2 -60.31 -5.59 31.62
N SER A 3 -60.27 -6.30 32.76
CA SER A 3 -59.39 -5.90 33.90
C SER A 3 -58.99 -7.06 34.83
N PHE A 4 -59.11 -8.33 34.41
CA PHE A 4 -58.99 -9.48 35.32
C PHE A 4 -58.14 -10.68 34.83
N LYS A 5 -57.50 -10.62 33.64
CA LYS A 5 -56.73 -11.77 33.09
C LYS A 5 -55.23 -11.82 33.42
N ASN A 6 -54.58 -10.71 33.80
CA ASN A 6 -53.11 -10.67 33.94
C ASN A 6 -52.55 -11.07 35.32
N ILE A 7 -53.40 -11.27 36.34
CA ILE A 7 -52.95 -11.59 37.71
C ILE A 7 -52.70 -13.10 37.90
N PHE A 8 -53.44 -13.97 37.20
CA PHE A 8 -53.34 -15.43 37.41
C PHE A 8 -52.05 -16.05 36.82
N ILE A 9 -51.54 -15.53 35.70
CA ILE A 9 -50.36 -16.07 35.01
C ILE A 9 -49.07 -15.81 35.83
N LYS A 10 -48.93 -14.62 36.42
CA LYS A 10 -47.77 -14.28 37.28
C LYS A 10 -47.70 -15.06 38.59
N LYS A 11 -48.77 -15.77 38.99
CA LYS A 11 -48.79 -16.56 40.25
C LYS A 11 -48.50 -18.06 40.07
N LYS A 12 -48.59 -18.62 38.86
CA LYS A 12 -48.17 -20.02 38.58
C LYS A 12 -46.69 -20.15 38.22
N LEU A 13 -46.09 -19.16 37.55
CA LEU A 13 -44.68 -19.19 37.13
C LEU A 13 -43.66 -18.96 38.27
N LYS A 14 -44.10 -18.60 39.49
CA LYS A 14 -43.20 -18.30 40.61
C LYS A 14 -42.86 -19.50 41.51
N ASN A 15 -43.46 -20.68 41.26
CA ASN A 15 -43.27 -21.90 42.04
C ASN A 15 -42.49 -22.99 41.27
N TRP A 16 -41.70 -22.62 40.27
CA TRP A 16 -40.89 -23.54 39.45
C TRP A 16 -39.40 -23.17 39.38
N PHE A 17 -38.94 -22.27 40.26
CA PHE A 17 -37.55 -21.78 40.32
C PHE A 17 -37.04 -21.62 41.77
N THR A 18 -37.34 -22.60 42.62
CA THR A 18 -36.69 -22.80 43.92
C THR A 18 -36.34 -24.28 44.10
N PHE A 19 -35.17 -24.56 44.68
CA PHE A 19 -34.58 -25.89 44.83
C PHE A 19 -34.22 -26.64 43.52
N ALA A 20 -33.21 -26.10 42.84
CA ALA A 20 -31.99 -26.89 42.62
C ALA A 20 -30.77 -25.95 42.66
N GLN A 21 -30.01 -25.97 43.77
CA GLN A 21 -28.57 -25.74 43.61
C GLN A 21 -28.02 -26.91 42.80
N PRO A 22 -27.14 -26.70 41.82
CA PRO A 22 -26.29 -27.77 41.34
C PRO A 22 -25.28 -28.08 42.45
N ASN A 23 -25.71 -28.89 43.43
CA ASN A 23 -24.79 -29.65 44.27
C ASN A 23 -23.78 -30.28 43.33
N VAL A 24 -22.50 -30.01 43.54
CA VAL A 24 -21.43 -30.63 42.75
C VAL A 24 -21.38 -32.09 43.14
N CYS A 25 -22.24 -32.88 42.51
CA CYS A 25 -22.26 -34.31 42.62
C CYS A 25 -20.98 -34.79 41.95
N PHE A 26 -19.95 -35.03 42.78
CA PHE A 26 -18.69 -35.63 42.37
C PHE A 26 -18.94 -37.07 41.91
N ALA A 27 -19.48 -37.19 40.70
CA ALA A 27 -19.45 -38.43 39.94
C ALA A 27 -17.98 -38.86 39.83
N THR A 28 -17.73 -40.12 40.19
CA THR A 28 -16.42 -40.74 40.19
C THR A 28 -15.72 -40.58 38.84
N ALA A 29 -14.40 -40.38 38.86
CA ALA A 29 -13.63 -39.94 37.71
C ALA A 29 -13.71 -40.91 36.50
N SER A 30 -14.55 -40.57 35.51
CA SER A 30 -14.49 -41.12 34.16
C SER A 30 -15.12 -40.13 33.16
N HIS A 31 -14.55 -40.03 31.96
CA HIS A 31 -15.03 -39.24 30.81
C HIS A 31 -15.57 -37.82 31.10
N ARG A 32 -14.65 -36.84 31.22
CA ARG A 32 -14.96 -35.49 30.73
C ARG A 32 -14.97 -35.55 29.21
N ARG A 33 -16.15 -35.43 28.58
CA ARG A 33 -16.23 -35.35 27.11
C ARG A 33 -15.34 -34.23 26.60
N ASN A 34 -14.40 -34.53 25.73
CA ASN A 34 -13.52 -33.55 25.11
C ASN A 34 -14.09 -33.06 23.75
N LEU A 35 -13.42 -32.10 23.11
CA LEU A 35 -13.87 -31.58 21.80
C LEU A 35 -13.69 -32.59 20.66
N LEU A 36 -12.70 -33.49 20.77
CA LEU A 36 -12.39 -34.53 19.80
C LEU A 36 -13.55 -35.53 19.67
N GLU A 37 -14.09 -36.02 20.79
CA GLU A 37 -15.33 -36.80 20.84
C GLU A 37 -16.49 -36.09 20.13
N LEU A 38 -16.70 -34.80 20.44
CA LEU A 38 -17.82 -34.03 19.88
C LEU A 38 -17.69 -33.83 18.37
N LEU A 39 -16.49 -33.50 17.89
CA LEU A 39 -16.19 -33.36 16.46
C LEU A 39 -16.36 -34.71 15.73
N THR A 40 -15.84 -35.79 16.30
CA THR A 40 -15.97 -37.13 15.72
C THR A 40 -17.41 -37.61 15.66
N HIS A 41 -18.23 -37.35 16.69
CA HIS A 41 -19.67 -37.62 16.63
C HIS A 41 -20.38 -36.78 15.57
N GLU A 42 -19.99 -35.51 15.39
CA GLU A 42 -20.58 -34.67 14.34
C GLU A 42 -20.18 -35.14 12.93
N ILE A 43 -18.93 -35.53 12.72
CA ILE A 43 -18.43 -36.07 11.44
C ILE A 43 -19.10 -37.40 11.12
N ARG A 44 -19.19 -38.34 12.09
CA ARG A 44 -19.91 -39.62 11.92
C ARG A 44 -21.39 -39.44 11.58
N LEU A 45 -22.01 -38.32 11.96
CA LEU A 45 -23.43 -38.01 11.68
C LEU A 45 -23.66 -37.16 10.42
N ARG A 46 -22.67 -36.39 9.95
CA ARG A 46 -22.84 -35.38 8.88
C ARG A 46 -21.87 -35.54 7.70
N GLY A 47 -20.89 -36.43 7.82
CA GLY A 47 -19.73 -36.50 6.92
C GLY A 47 -18.65 -35.45 7.26
N PRO A 48 -17.57 -35.41 6.46
CA PRO A 48 -16.41 -34.57 6.73
C PRO A 48 -16.74 -33.07 6.81
N ILE A 49 -16.20 -32.39 7.83
CA ILE A 49 -16.40 -30.95 8.05
C ILE A 49 -15.33 -30.12 7.34
N THR A 50 -15.62 -28.87 7.00
CA THR A 50 -14.58 -27.97 6.44
C THR A 50 -13.53 -27.61 7.49
N VAL A 51 -12.30 -27.33 7.05
CA VAL A 51 -11.22 -26.86 7.94
C VAL A 51 -11.63 -25.59 8.70
N ALA A 52 -12.44 -24.71 8.09
CA ALA A 52 -12.98 -23.54 8.76
C ALA A 52 -13.93 -23.90 9.91
N GLN A 53 -14.81 -24.89 9.74
CA GLN A 53 -15.67 -25.38 10.83
C GLN A 53 -14.84 -26.00 11.96
N TYR A 54 -13.78 -26.75 11.63
CA TYR A 54 -12.85 -27.30 12.61
C TYR A 54 -12.14 -26.19 13.41
N MET A 55 -11.48 -25.24 12.74
CA MET A 55 -10.82 -24.09 13.39
C MET A 55 -11.79 -23.29 14.26
N HIS A 56 -12.97 -22.95 13.74
CA HIS A 56 -13.97 -22.18 14.50
C HIS A 56 -14.37 -22.88 15.80
N ARG A 57 -14.58 -24.20 15.78
CA ARG A 57 -14.91 -24.98 16.99
C ARG A 57 -13.73 -25.05 17.95
N ALA A 58 -12.53 -25.35 17.48
CA ALA A 58 -11.36 -25.52 18.34
C ALA A 58 -10.81 -24.21 18.91
N LEU A 59 -10.98 -23.07 18.23
CA LEU A 59 -10.55 -21.77 18.75
C LEU A 59 -11.62 -21.08 19.61
N THR A 60 -12.91 -21.18 19.23
CA THR A 60 -13.97 -20.28 19.74
C THR A 60 -15.25 -20.96 20.28
N CYS A 61 -15.32 -22.29 20.36
CA CYS A 61 -16.48 -22.96 20.97
C CYS A 61 -16.60 -22.61 22.47
N PRO A 62 -17.72 -22.04 22.97
CA PRO A 62 -17.80 -21.53 24.35
C PRO A 62 -17.47 -22.51 25.49
N VAL A 63 -17.54 -23.82 25.25
CA VAL A 63 -17.29 -24.88 26.25
C VAL A 63 -15.89 -25.51 26.13
N TYR A 64 -15.24 -25.41 24.97
CA TYR A 64 -14.01 -26.16 24.65
C TYR A 64 -12.97 -25.40 23.81
N GLY A 65 -13.29 -24.20 23.34
CA GLY A 65 -12.43 -23.41 22.45
C GLY A 65 -11.26 -22.81 23.21
N TYR A 66 -10.10 -22.79 22.54
CA TYR A 66 -8.83 -22.34 23.07
C TYR A 66 -8.92 -20.94 23.73
N TYR A 67 -9.42 -19.92 23.00
CA TYR A 67 -9.53 -18.55 23.51
C TYR A 67 -10.67 -18.32 24.52
N THR A 68 -11.67 -19.19 24.53
CA THR A 68 -12.87 -19.06 25.39
C THR A 68 -12.71 -19.73 26.76
N THR A 69 -11.86 -20.75 26.86
CA THR A 69 -11.77 -21.60 28.06
C THR A 69 -10.51 -21.42 28.89
N ARG A 70 -9.39 -21.00 28.27
CA ARG A 70 -8.08 -20.92 28.93
C ARG A 70 -7.85 -19.54 29.55
N SER A 71 -7.36 -19.52 30.78
CA SER A 71 -7.13 -18.29 31.56
C SER A 71 -5.78 -17.62 31.27
N CYS A 72 -4.82 -18.37 30.78
CA CYS A 72 -3.45 -17.93 30.47
C CYS A 72 -3.15 -18.32 29.03
N ILE A 73 -3.20 -17.33 28.13
CA ILE A 73 -2.96 -17.49 26.68
C ILE A 73 -1.75 -16.64 26.25
N PHE A 74 -1.67 -15.41 26.76
CA PHE A 74 -0.66 -14.41 26.40
C PHE A 74 0.37 -14.19 27.51
N GLY A 75 1.60 -13.86 27.13
CA GLY A 75 2.68 -13.47 28.04
C GLY A 75 3.68 -14.60 28.33
N LYS A 76 4.57 -14.40 29.30
CA LYS A 76 5.71 -15.31 29.58
C LYS A 76 5.29 -16.73 29.98
N ASP A 77 4.12 -16.86 30.59
CA ASP A 77 3.55 -18.13 31.06
C ASP A 77 2.37 -18.60 30.17
N GLY A 78 2.18 -17.97 29.01
CA GLY A 78 1.24 -18.36 27.96
C GLY A 78 1.92 -19.11 26.81
N ASP A 79 1.16 -19.46 25.78
CA ASP A 79 1.70 -20.06 24.55
C ASP A 79 2.24 -18.98 23.57
N PHE A 80 1.87 -17.70 23.75
CA PHE A 80 2.14 -16.61 22.79
C PHE A 80 2.79 -15.35 23.39
N LEU A 81 3.77 -14.82 22.64
CA LEU A 81 4.43 -13.53 22.85
C LEU A 81 4.12 -12.58 21.66
N THR A 82 2.99 -11.88 21.73
CA THR A 82 2.50 -10.97 20.68
C THR A 82 3.28 -9.66 20.64
N SER A 83 3.18 -8.89 19.55
CA SER A 83 3.95 -7.63 19.40
C SER A 83 3.73 -6.59 20.53
N PRO A 84 2.51 -6.38 21.07
CA PRO A 84 2.30 -5.54 22.27
C PRO A 84 2.91 -6.13 23.54
N GLU A 85 2.99 -7.46 23.66
CA GLU A 85 3.61 -8.08 24.83
C GLU A 85 5.14 -7.89 24.83
N VAL A 86 5.78 -7.92 23.66
CA VAL A 86 7.22 -7.66 23.47
C VAL A 86 7.63 -6.27 23.93
N SER A 87 6.95 -5.20 23.51
CA SER A 87 7.35 -3.84 23.87
C SER A 87 6.25 -2.77 23.74
N GLN A 88 6.20 -1.89 24.73
CA GLN A 88 5.33 -0.69 24.73
C GLN A 88 5.48 0.18 23.48
N MET A 89 6.68 0.20 22.86
CA MET A 89 6.96 1.00 21.67
C MET A 89 6.02 0.66 20.50
N PHE A 90 5.50 -0.57 20.44
CA PHE A 90 4.54 -0.98 19.42
C PHE A 90 3.20 -0.22 19.58
N GLY A 91 2.58 -0.26 20.77
CA GLY A 91 1.33 0.45 21.04
C GLY A 91 1.47 1.98 21.02
N GLU A 92 2.61 2.50 21.47
CA GLU A 92 2.93 3.94 21.35
C GLU A 92 2.97 4.39 19.88
N ILE A 93 3.53 3.57 18.97
CA ILE A 93 3.58 3.85 17.54
C ILE A 93 2.19 3.72 16.86
N LEU A 94 1.38 2.73 17.24
CA LEU A 94 0.02 2.58 16.71
C LEU A 94 -0.91 3.74 17.14
N ALA A 95 -0.72 4.31 18.33
CA ALA A 95 -1.39 5.54 18.72
C ALA A 95 -0.91 6.77 17.94
N LEU A 96 0.38 6.88 17.62
CA LEU A 96 0.88 7.95 16.74
C LEU A 96 0.28 7.86 15.33
N TRP A 97 0.09 6.65 14.79
CA TRP A 97 -0.64 6.44 13.53
C TRP A 97 -2.10 6.94 13.62
N CYS A 98 -2.81 6.64 14.72
CA CYS A 98 -4.17 7.14 14.94
C CYS A 98 -4.22 8.68 14.99
N VAL A 99 -3.28 9.31 15.71
CA VAL A 99 -3.17 10.78 15.80
C VAL A 99 -2.88 11.40 14.42
N GLN A 100 -1.96 10.81 13.65
CA GLN A 100 -1.68 11.24 12.28
C GLN A 100 -2.90 11.11 11.36
N MET A 101 -3.70 10.04 11.49
CA MET A 101 -4.92 9.87 10.70
C MET A 101 -5.99 10.90 11.03
N LEU A 102 -6.15 11.31 12.29
CA LEU A 102 -7.07 12.40 12.68
C LEU A 102 -6.65 13.75 12.07
N ASP A 103 -5.33 14.05 12.07
CA ASP A 103 -4.77 15.27 11.47
C ASP A 103 -4.87 15.26 9.94
N GLU A 104 -4.51 14.15 9.28
CA GLU A 104 -4.55 14.00 7.81
C GLU A 104 -5.98 14.11 7.22
N VAL A 105 -7.03 13.81 7.99
CA VAL A 105 -8.43 14.05 7.57
C VAL A 105 -9.06 15.29 8.21
N CYS A 106 -8.32 15.99 9.09
CA CYS A 106 -8.79 17.12 9.89
C CYS A 106 -10.07 16.84 10.72
N HIS A 107 -10.17 15.66 11.35
CA HIS A 107 -11.33 15.31 12.18
C HIS A 107 -11.20 15.86 13.59
N GLU A 108 -11.90 16.96 13.86
CA GLU A 108 -11.97 17.57 15.20
C GLU A 108 -13.11 17.05 16.08
N GLY A 109 -14.00 16.20 15.54
CA GLY A 109 -15.18 15.69 16.26
C GLY A 109 -14.89 14.55 17.25
N PRO A 110 -15.93 13.98 17.88
CA PRO A 110 -15.79 12.73 18.62
C PRO A 110 -15.47 11.57 17.66
N PHE A 111 -14.78 10.54 18.14
CA PHE A 111 -14.43 9.35 17.37
C PHE A 111 -14.42 8.06 18.20
N ASN A 112 -14.66 6.94 17.53
CA ASN A 112 -14.53 5.60 18.09
C ASN A 112 -13.09 5.10 17.87
N LEU A 113 -12.42 4.65 18.93
CA LEU A 113 -11.20 3.86 18.84
C LEU A 113 -11.57 2.40 19.07
N VAL A 114 -11.46 1.58 18.03
CA VAL A 114 -11.93 0.19 18.01
C VAL A 114 -10.75 -0.76 17.97
N GLU A 115 -10.78 -1.86 18.73
CA GLU A 115 -9.80 -2.94 18.66
C GLU A 115 -10.51 -4.29 18.53
N LEU A 116 -10.09 -5.10 17.56
CA LEU A 116 -10.60 -6.45 17.30
C LEU A 116 -9.69 -7.48 17.97
N GLY A 117 -10.25 -8.33 18.83
CA GLY A 117 -9.49 -9.35 19.56
C GLY A 117 -8.35 -8.79 20.43
N PRO A 118 -8.59 -7.82 21.33
CA PRO A 118 -7.56 -7.08 22.05
C PRO A 118 -6.69 -7.89 23.04
N GLY A 119 -6.86 -9.22 23.13
CA GLY A 119 -6.04 -10.11 23.94
C GLY A 119 -5.98 -9.70 25.42
N SER A 120 -4.79 -9.37 25.92
CA SER A 120 -4.59 -8.86 27.28
C SER A 120 -5.12 -7.43 27.51
N GLY A 121 -5.41 -6.67 26.44
CA GLY A 121 -5.73 -5.24 26.48
C GLY A 121 -4.50 -4.32 26.55
N LYS A 122 -3.28 -4.87 26.50
CA LYS A 122 -2.03 -4.11 26.64
C LYS A 122 -1.80 -3.11 25.51
N LEU A 123 -2.17 -3.48 24.27
CA LEU A 123 -2.12 -2.58 23.11
C LEU A 123 -2.96 -1.32 23.35
N MET A 124 -4.25 -1.48 23.70
CA MET A 124 -5.11 -0.37 24.12
C MET A 124 -4.50 0.44 25.27
N GLN A 125 -3.89 -0.20 26.28
CA GLN A 125 -3.28 0.52 27.41
C GLN A 125 -2.13 1.43 26.98
N ASP A 126 -1.19 0.93 26.16
CA ASP A 126 -0.08 1.72 25.60
C ASP A 126 -0.60 2.83 24.67
N MET A 127 -1.63 2.54 23.88
CA MET A 127 -2.26 3.51 22.98
C MET A 127 -2.92 4.65 23.76
N LEU A 128 -3.75 4.36 24.77
CA LEU A 128 -4.42 5.37 25.59
C LEU A 128 -3.42 6.22 26.39
N ARG A 129 -2.38 5.61 26.97
CA ARG A 129 -1.27 6.33 27.62
C ARG A 129 -0.58 7.32 26.68
N THR A 130 -0.54 7.00 25.38
CA THR A 130 0.03 7.86 24.35
C THR A 130 -0.94 8.97 23.91
N MET A 131 -2.19 8.64 23.60
CA MET A 131 -3.19 9.63 23.17
C MET A 131 -3.52 10.66 24.24
N ALA A 132 -3.36 10.33 25.52
CA ALA A 132 -3.47 11.28 26.63
C ALA A 132 -2.52 12.49 26.49
N LYS A 133 -1.32 12.29 25.93
CA LYS A 133 -0.33 13.36 25.68
C LYS A 133 -0.83 14.38 24.64
N PHE A 134 -1.73 13.96 23.74
CA PHE A 134 -2.34 14.77 22.70
C PHE A 134 -3.69 15.40 23.12
N LYS A 135 -4.10 15.24 24.39
CA LYS A 135 -5.36 15.77 24.95
C LYS A 135 -6.63 15.28 24.23
N LEU A 136 -6.59 14.12 23.58
CA LEU A 136 -7.72 13.56 22.82
C LEU A 136 -8.76 12.82 23.67
N CYS A 137 -8.48 12.56 24.95
CA CYS A 137 -9.31 11.70 25.83
C CYS A 137 -10.79 12.08 25.87
N ASN A 138 -11.10 13.38 25.82
CA ASN A 138 -12.47 13.89 25.85
C ASN A 138 -13.21 13.81 24.51
N LYS A 139 -12.55 13.35 23.44
CA LYS A 139 -13.13 13.14 22.10
C LYS A 139 -13.23 11.66 21.72
N MET A 140 -12.64 10.73 22.48
CA MET A 140 -12.63 9.32 22.12
C MET A 140 -13.58 8.47 22.97
N SER A 141 -14.16 7.45 22.36
CA SER A 141 -14.73 6.29 23.04
C SER A 141 -14.04 5.02 22.58
N VAL A 142 -13.77 4.09 23.50
CA VAL A 142 -13.07 2.83 23.22
C VAL A 142 -14.08 1.70 23.03
N HIS A 143 -13.86 0.86 22.02
CA HIS A 143 -14.73 -0.23 21.62
C HIS A 143 -13.92 -1.51 21.39
N LEU A 144 -14.10 -2.49 22.25
CA LEU A 144 -13.35 -3.74 22.26
C LEU A 144 -14.26 -4.88 21.76
N VAL A 145 -13.91 -5.50 20.64
CA VAL A 145 -14.68 -6.63 20.09
C VAL A 145 -14.06 -7.93 20.64
N GLU A 146 -14.73 -8.52 21.62
CA GLU A 146 -14.19 -9.59 22.46
C GLU A 146 -15.26 -10.62 22.85
N ILE A 147 -15.08 -11.85 22.37
CA ILE A 147 -15.98 -12.98 22.64
C ILE A 147 -15.69 -13.65 23.99
N SER A 148 -14.45 -13.66 24.47
CA SER A 148 -14.02 -14.33 25.71
C SER A 148 -14.33 -13.48 26.94
N GLU A 149 -15.18 -14.00 27.84
CA GLU A 149 -15.43 -13.33 29.13
C GLU A 149 -14.20 -13.26 30.03
N GLN A 150 -13.24 -14.17 29.87
CA GLN A 150 -12.03 -14.20 30.70
C GLN A 150 -11.09 -13.06 30.31
N LEU A 151 -10.79 -12.93 29.01
CA LEU A 151 -10.00 -11.83 28.46
C LEU A 151 -10.68 -10.48 28.71
N ALA A 152 -12.01 -10.40 28.50
CA ALA A 152 -12.78 -9.18 28.80
C ALA A 152 -12.74 -8.75 30.28
N ARG A 153 -12.43 -9.64 31.23
CA ARG A 153 -12.20 -9.31 32.66
C ARG A 153 -10.76 -8.85 32.91
N GLN A 154 -9.77 -9.45 32.24
CA GLN A 154 -8.37 -9.00 32.30
C GLN A 154 -8.23 -7.58 31.71
N GLN A 155 -8.82 -7.34 30.55
CA GLN A 155 -8.91 -6.01 29.90
C GLN A 155 -9.60 -4.97 30.80
N GLU A 156 -10.69 -5.34 31.48
CA GLU A 156 -11.40 -4.48 32.44
C GLU A 156 -10.50 -4.09 33.62
N GLN A 157 -9.77 -5.05 34.20
CA GLN A 157 -8.81 -4.79 35.28
C GLN A 157 -7.64 -3.91 34.84
N LEU A 158 -7.14 -4.09 33.61
CA LEU A 158 -5.97 -3.38 33.07
C LEU A 158 -6.28 -1.93 32.65
N LEU A 159 -7.48 -1.69 32.10
CA LEU A 159 -7.88 -0.39 31.55
C LEU A 159 -8.75 0.43 32.51
N CYS A 160 -9.52 -0.21 33.38
CA CYS A 160 -10.48 0.41 34.29
C CYS A 160 -10.27 0.01 35.78
N PRO A 161 -9.03 0.09 36.34
CA PRO A 161 -8.73 -0.39 37.69
C PRO A 161 -9.41 0.40 38.82
N GLN A 162 -9.90 1.61 38.55
CA GLN A 162 -10.61 2.44 39.53
C GLN A 162 -12.12 2.36 39.28
N TRP A 163 -12.79 1.55 40.09
CA TRP A 163 -14.22 1.25 39.97
C TRP A 163 -15.08 2.50 40.26
N THR A 164 -15.77 3.00 39.24
CA THR A 164 -16.94 3.86 39.38
C THR A 164 -18.21 3.07 39.02
N ASN A 165 -19.23 3.12 39.87
CA ASN A 165 -20.48 2.39 39.66
C ASN A 165 -21.32 3.07 38.56
N ALA A 166 -21.20 2.57 37.32
CA ALA A 166 -22.18 2.73 36.26
C ALA A 166 -22.84 1.37 35.98
N GLY A 167 -24.13 1.38 35.63
CA GLY A 167 -24.96 0.17 35.59
C GLY A 167 -24.73 -0.71 34.36
N ILE A 168 -25.56 -1.75 34.25
CA ILE A 168 -25.84 -2.39 32.96
C ILE A 168 -26.82 -1.46 32.24
N ASP A 169 -26.31 -0.35 31.72
CA ASP A 169 -27.11 0.74 31.14
C ASP A 169 -27.58 0.39 29.72
N SER A 170 -28.51 -0.55 29.63
CA SER A 170 -29.13 -1.02 28.38
C SER A 170 -30.20 -0.04 27.82
N ILE A 171 -29.90 1.27 27.84
CA ILE A 171 -30.73 2.32 27.24
C ILE A 171 -29.82 3.31 26.48
N GLY A 172 -29.87 3.27 25.14
CA GLY A 172 -29.31 4.33 24.27
C GLY A 172 -28.33 3.85 23.18
N GLU A 173 -28.85 3.61 21.98
CA GLU A 173 -28.20 3.47 20.65
C GLU A 173 -26.99 2.52 20.43
N THR A 174 -26.26 2.09 21.46
CA THR A 174 -25.05 1.27 21.33
C THR A 174 -25.27 -0.13 21.92
N VAL A 175 -25.08 -1.18 21.11
CA VAL A 175 -25.23 -2.58 21.55
C VAL A 175 -23.90 -3.04 22.16
N CYS A 176 -23.73 -2.89 23.48
CA CYS A 176 -22.55 -3.38 24.19
C CYS A 176 -22.95 -4.23 25.41
N TYR A 177 -22.20 -5.30 25.69
CA TYR A 177 -22.49 -6.21 26.81
C TYR A 177 -21.78 -5.80 28.11
N LYS A 178 -20.79 -4.90 28.02
CA LYS A 178 -20.12 -4.28 29.16
C LYS A 178 -19.75 -2.83 28.80
N LYS A 179 -19.87 -1.92 29.77
CA LYS A 179 -19.39 -0.54 29.70
C LYS A 179 -18.68 -0.16 31.00
N ARG A 180 -17.55 0.54 30.89
CA ARG A 180 -16.72 1.06 31.99
C ARG A 180 -16.10 2.41 31.61
N TYR A 181 -15.35 3.00 32.53
CA TYR A 181 -14.55 4.21 32.32
C TYR A 181 -13.12 3.99 32.80
N THR A 182 -12.15 4.51 32.05
CA THR A 182 -10.74 4.57 32.51
C THR A 182 -10.59 5.56 33.67
N PRO A 183 -9.46 5.52 34.42
CA PRO A 183 -9.12 6.59 35.37
C PRO A 183 -9.01 7.99 34.76
N SER A 184 -8.89 8.10 33.43
CA SER A 184 -8.91 9.35 32.66
C SER A 184 -10.31 9.74 32.15
N GLY A 185 -11.37 9.03 32.57
CA GLY A 185 -12.76 9.32 32.22
C GLY A 185 -13.20 8.85 30.82
N ILE A 186 -12.36 8.08 30.11
CA ILE A 186 -12.65 7.60 28.75
C ILE A 186 -13.62 6.42 28.84
N PRO A 187 -14.76 6.42 28.15
CA PRO A 187 -15.69 5.29 28.15
C PRO A 187 -15.11 4.12 27.33
N VAL A 188 -15.14 2.93 27.92
CA VAL A 188 -14.72 1.66 27.30
C VAL A 188 -15.93 0.74 27.20
N HIS A 189 -16.20 0.21 26.01
CA HIS A 189 -17.33 -0.65 25.70
C HIS A 189 -16.83 -1.99 25.16
N TRP A 190 -17.49 -3.09 25.53
CA TRP A 190 -17.22 -4.42 24.96
C TRP A 190 -18.40 -4.92 24.12
N HIS A 191 -18.09 -5.45 22.96
CA HIS A 191 -19.00 -5.91 21.91
C HIS A 191 -18.74 -7.39 21.58
N LYS A 192 -19.74 -8.13 21.10
CA LYS A 192 -19.56 -9.54 20.69
C LYS A 192 -19.36 -9.69 19.19
N ASP A 193 -19.95 -8.80 18.40
CA ASP A 193 -19.74 -8.72 16.96
C ASP A 193 -19.13 -7.36 16.56
N VAL A 194 -18.73 -7.21 15.29
CA VAL A 194 -18.41 -5.91 14.67
C VAL A 194 -19.66 -5.17 14.19
N GLU A 195 -20.79 -5.86 14.01
CA GLU A 195 -22.09 -5.21 13.70
C GLU A 195 -22.72 -4.51 14.92
N ASP A 196 -22.24 -4.81 16.13
CA ASP A 196 -22.58 -4.15 17.40
C ASP A 196 -21.97 -2.73 17.55
N LEU A 197 -21.01 -2.35 16.69
CA LEU A 197 -20.21 -1.12 16.83
C LEU A 197 -21.05 0.16 16.57
N PRO A 198 -20.84 1.24 17.34
CA PRO A 198 -21.64 2.45 17.19
C PRO A 198 -21.31 3.21 15.90
N ARG A 199 -22.35 3.86 15.36
CA ARG A 199 -22.26 4.71 14.16
C ARG A 199 -21.48 5.99 14.46
N GLY A 200 -20.31 6.14 13.84
CA GLY A 200 -19.45 7.32 14.02
C GLY A 200 -18.11 7.17 13.31
N PHE A 201 -17.34 8.26 13.26
CA PHE A 201 -15.99 8.23 12.70
C PHE A 201 -15.13 7.25 13.52
N SER A 202 -14.61 6.21 12.87
CA SER A 202 -14.02 5.06 13.57
C SER A 202 -12.58 4.77 13.13
N LEU A 203 -11.65 4.70 14.09
CA LEU A 203 -10.30 4.19 13.89
C LEU A 203 -10.23 2.76 14.43
N VAL A 204 -10.06 1.79 13.54
CA VAL A 204 -10.14 0.36 13.87
C VAL A 204 -8.77 -0.29 13.79
N ILE A 205 -8.34 -0.97 14.86
CA ILE A 205 -7.11 -1.76 14.91
C ILE A 205 -7.48 -3.25 14.93
N ALA A 206 -6.76 -4.07 14.17
CA ALA A 206 -6.79 -5.52 14.26
C ALA A 206 -5.33 -6.02 14.27
N GLN A 207 -4.97 -6.81 15.27
CA GLN A 207 -3.58 -7.20 15.53
C GLN A 207 -3.54 -8.65 16.01
N GLU A 208 -2.89 -9.54 15.25
CA GLU A 208 -2.94 -11.01 15.47
C GLU A 208 -4.41 -11.48 15.60
N PHE A 209 -5.23 -11.11 14.62
CA PHE A 209 -6.69 -11.31 14.61
C PHE A 209 -7.17 -12.07 13.37
N PHE A 210 -6.66 -11.74 12.16
CA PHE A 210 -7.15 -12.37 10.94
C PHE A 210 -6.43 -13.65 10.58
N ASP A 211 -5.32 -13.99 11.25
CA ASP A 211 -4.59 -15.25 11.09
C ASP A 211 -5.23 -16.39 11.90
N ALA A 212 -5.84 -16.08 13.04
CA ALA A 212 -6.71 -16.97 13.82
C ALA A 212 -8.13 -17.16 13.21
N MET A 213 -8.49 -16.40 12.17
CA MET A 213 -9.82 -16.48 11.56
C MET A 213 -9.98 -17.75 10.70
N PRO A 214 -11.15 -18.44 10.75
CA PRO A 214 -11.35 -19.70 10.04
C PRO A 214 -11.04 -19.66 8.53
N ILE A 215 -10.12 -20.52 8.09
CA ILE A 215 -9.76 -20.67 6.66
C ILE A 215 -10.31 -21.96 6.03
N HIS A 216 -10.60 -21.88 4.74
CA HIS A 216 -10.82 -23.05 3.89
C HIS A 216 -9.55 -23.31 3.07
N LYS A 217 -9.04 -24.55 3.18
CA LYS A 217 -7.87 -25.05 2.42
C LYS A 217 -8.33 -25.70 1.12
N PHE A 218 -7.61 -25.50 0.04
CA PHE A 218 -7.87 -26.12 -1.26
C PHE A 218 -6.60 -26.72 -1.85
N GLN A 219 -6.73 -27.81 -2.61
CA GLN A 219 -5.63 -28.49 -3.30
C GLN A 219 -5.93 -28.64 -4.79
N HIS A 220 -4.93 -28.45 -5.64
CA HIS A 220 -5.05 -28.68 -7.07
C HIS A 220 -4.82 -30.16 -7.42
N THR A 221 -5.76 -30.77 -8.13
CA THR A 221 -5.74 -32.20 -8.49
C THR A 221 -5.80 -32.40 -10.01
N ALA A 222 -5.56 -33.63 -10.48
CA ALA A 222 -5.82 -34.00 -11.88
C ALA A 222 -7.29 -33.84 -12.32
N ARG A 223 -8.23 -33.68 -11.37
CA ARG A 223 -9.66 -33.36 -11.61
C ARG A 223 -9.97 -31.88 -11.32
N GLY A 224 -8.97 -31.01 -11.33
CA GLY A 224 -9.03 -29.59 -10.93
C GLY A 224 -9.00 -29.39 -9.41
N TRP A 225 -9.18 -28.15 -8.96
CA TRP A 225 -9.22 -27.79 -7.54
C TRP A 225 -10.28 -28.57 -6.74
N ARG A 226 -9.96 -28.94 -5.49
CA ARG A 226 -10.88 -29.48 -4.47
C ARG A 226 -10.61 -28.84 -3.11
N GLU A 227 -11.62 -28.81 -2.25
CA GLU A 227 -11.48 -28.39 -0.85
C GLU A 227 -10.88 -29.52 -0.01
N ILE A 228 -10.04 -29.17 0.96
CA ILE A 228 -9.61 -30.08 2.03
C ILE A 228 -10.58 -29.91 3.20
N LEU A 229 -11.06 -31.04 3.70
CA LEU A 229 -11.98 -31.22 4.81
C LEU A 229 -11.23 -31.91 5.97
N VAL A 230 -11.89 -32.05 7.11
CA VAL A 230 -11.44 -32.84 8.26
C VAL A 230 -12.43 -33.99 8.46
N ASP A 231 -11.90 -35.20 8.55
CA ASP A 231 -12.65 -36.46 8.67
C ASP A 231 -12.08 -37.31 9.81
N VAL A 232 -12.77 -38.38 10.20
CA VAL A 232 -12.28 -39.33 11.21
C VAL A 232 -11.25 -40.26 10.57
N ASP A 233 -10.15 -40.54 11.29
CA ASP A 233 -9.14 -41.50 10.85
C ASP A 233 -9.46 -42.91 11.37
N GLU A 234 -10.47 -43.55 10.77
CA GLU A 234 -10.95 -44.89 11.16
C GLU A 234 -9.81 -45.93 11.18
N ASP A 235 -8.90 -45.88 10.19
CA ASP A 235 -7.73 -46.75 10.09
C ASP A 235 -6.81 -46.60 11.33
N ALA A 236 -6.51 -45.35 11.73
CA ALA A 236 -5.66 -45.08 12.88
C ALA A 236 -6.37 -45.38 14.21
N SER A 237 -7.67 -45.12 14.33
CA SER A 237 -8.44 -45.41 15.54
C SER A 237 -8.58 -46.91 15.82
N ILE A 238 -8.65 -47.75 14.76
CA ILE A 238 -8.54 -49.21 14.88
C ILE A 238 -7.12 -49.60 15.35
N CYS A 239 -6.08 -49.03 14.74
CA CYS A 239 -4.68 -49.39 15.05
C CYS A 239 -4.17 -48.88 16.41
N CYS A 240 -4.74 -47.78 16.93
CA CYS A 240 -4.32 -47.16 18.20
C CYS A 240 -5.18 -47.56 19.41
N GLY A 241 -5.99 -48.62 19.30
CA GLY A 241 -6.71 -49.19 20.45
C GLY A 241 -8.00 -48.47 20.85
N GLY A 242 -8.60 -47.69 19.96
CA GLY A 242 -9.91 -47.05 20.16
C GLY A 242 -9.90 -45.53 20.33
N ASP A 243 -8.74 -44.88 20.39
CA ASP A 243 -8.65 -43.42 20.41
C ASP A 243 -9.11 -42.84 19.05
N ASP A 244 -10.20 -42.08 19.06
CA ASP A 244 -10.70 -41.33 17.90
C ASP A 244 -9.66 -40.31 17.42
N ARG A 245 -9.27 -40.37 16.14
CA ARG A 245 -8.33 -39.41 15.51
C ARG A 245 -8.97 -38.71 14.32
N LEU A 246 -8.40 -37.57 13.93
CA LEU A 246 -8.86 -36.78 12.79
C LEU A 246 -7.77 -36.73 11.71
N LYS A 247 -8.17 -36.80 10.44
CA LYS A 247 -7.29 -36.65 9.27
C LYS A 247 -7.81 -35.60 8.28
N PHE A 248 -6.89 -34.99 7.54
CA PHE A 248 -7.27 -34.14 6.39
C PHE A 248 -7.77 -35.02 5.24
N PHE A 249 -8.98 -34.73 4.76
CA PHE A 249 -9.68 -35.50 3.72
C PHE A 249 -9.95 -34.63 2.49
N LEU A 250 -9.71 -35.15 1.28
CA LEU A 250 -9.86 -34.37 0.06
C LEU A 250 -11.26 -34.55 -0.54
N ALA A 251 -12.01 -33.45 -0.68
CA ALA A 251 -13.40 -33.49 -1.17
C ALA A 251 -13.51 -34.15 -2.56
N SER A 252 -14.40 -35.15 -2.69
CA SER A 252 -14.61 -35.88 -3.94
C SER A 252 -15.16 -34.99 -5.08
N SER A 253 -16.01 -34.02 -4.72
CA SER A 253 -16.67 -33.08 -5.65
C SER A 253 -16.47 -31.62 -5.21
N LYS A 254 -16.82 -30.66 -6.06
CA LYS A 254 -16.76 -29.23 -5.70
C LYS A 254 -17.82 -28.91 -4.65
N THR A 255 -17.38 -28.51 -3.46
CA THR A 255 -18.23 -28.14 -2.30
C THR A 255 -19.05 -26.87 -2.58
N VAL A 256 -19.97 -26.53 -1.67
CA VAL A 256 -20.71 -25.26 -1.72
C VAL A 256 -19.76 -24.07 -1.57
N THR A 257 -18.83 -24.11 -0.61
CA THR A 257 -17.82 -23.06 -0.39
C THR A 257 -16.97 -22.84 -1.64
N GLN A 258 -16.49 -23.92 -2.27
CA GLN A 258 -15.69 -23.83 -3.49
C GLN A 258 -16.46 -23.16 -4.63
N LYS A 259 -17.76 -23.48 -4.78
CA LYS A 259 -18.62 -22.86 -5.82
C LYS A 259 -18.91 -21.38 -5.55
N ALA A 260 -18.94 -20.95 -4.28
CA ALA A 260 -19.34 -19.60 -3.89
C ALA A 260 -18.17 -18.61 -3.74
N PHE A 261 -17.00 -19.06 -3.24
CA PHE A 261 -15.92 -18.16 -2.79
C PHE A 261 -14.55 -18.39 -3.46
N PHE A 262 -14.34 -19.51 -4.17
CA PHE A 262 -13.05 -19.84 -4.77
C PHE A 262 -12.93 -19.33 -6.22
N ASP A 263 -12.14 -18.26 -6.44
CA ASP A 263 -11.75 -17.83 -7.79
C ASP A 263 -10.45 -18.50 -8.23
N GLU A 264 -10.57 -19.48 -9.14
CA GLU A 264 -9.44 -20.20 -9.75
C GLU A 264 -8.44 -19.25 -10.43
N LYS A 265 -8.85 -18.03 -10.83
CA LYS A 265 -7.97 -17.02 -11.43
C LYS A 265 -7.13 -16.24 -10.42
N LEU A 266 -7.45 -16.30 -9.12
CA LEU A 266 -6.66 -15.68 -8.06
C LEU A 266 -5.57 -16.62 -7.53
N ALA A 267 -5.84 -17.93 -7.47
CA ALA A 267 -4.82 -18.94 -7.20
C ALA A 267 -3.80 -19.02 -8.35
N GLY A 268 -4.31 -19.03 -9.60
CA GLY A 268 -3.48 -19.00 -10.80
C GLY A 268 -2.64 -20.26 -11.03
N ASP A 269 -1.78 -20.22 -12.06
CA ASP A 269 -1.12 -21.41 -12.63
C ASP A 269 0.01 -22.02 -11.76
N LYS A 270 0.18 -21.58 -10.49
CA LYS A 270 1.44 -21.77 -9.74
C LYS A 270 1.33 -22.28 -8.31
N SER A 271 0.14 -22.35 -7.72
CA SER A 271 -0.01 -22.92 -6.37
C SER A 271 -0.65 -24.32 -6.45
N THR A 272 -0.06 -25.29 -5.74
CA THR A 272 -0.61 -26.64 -5.58
C THR A 272 -1.63 -26.72 -4.44
N ALA A 273 -1.56 -25.77 -3.51
CA ALA A 273 -2.53 -25.51 -2.46
C ALA A 273 -2.96 -24.04 -2.48
N TRP A 274 -4.10 -23.69 -1.89
CA TRP A 274 -4.54 -22.30 -1.71
C TRP A 274 -5.45 -22.16 -0.49
N GLU A 275 -5.32 -21.05 0.23
CA GLU A 275 -6.07 -20.76 1.45
C GLU A 275 -6.84 -19.43 1.33
N ILE A 276 -8.10 -19.43 1.80
CA ILE A 276 -8.97 -18.25 1.87
C ILE A 276 -9.81 -18.27 3.15
N SER A 277 -10.08 -17.10 3.74
CA SER A 277 -11.11 -16.94 4.78
C SER A 277 -12.27 -16.07 4.28
N PRO A 278 -13.44 -16.67 3.98
CA PRO A 278 -14.68 -15.93 3.82
C PRO A 278 -15.12 -15.23 5.12
N ALA A 279 -14.77 -15.78 6.29
CA ALA A 279 -15.09 -15.18 7.59
C ALA A 279 -14.40 -13.83 7.77
N SER A 280 -13.10 -13.72 7.47
CA SER A 280 -12.37 -12.44 7.46
C SER A 280 -12.99 -11.43 6.50
N VAL A 281 -13.54 -11.88 5.37
CA VAL A 281 -14.23 -11.02 4.38
C VAL A 281 -15.57 -10.51 4.91
N VAL A 282 -16.30 -11.27 5.73
CA VAL A 282 -17.55 -10.81 6.38
C VAL A 282 -17.23 -9.67 7.35
N VAL A 283 -16.31 -9.90 8.30
CA VAL A 283 -15.86 -8.90 9.28
C VAL A 283 -15.39 -7.62 8.59
N LEU A 284 -14.50 -7.74 7.60
CA LEU A 284 -13.99 -6.59 6.86
C LEU A 284 -15.05 -5.89 6.02
N ARG A 285 -16.10 -6.58 5.54
CA ARG A 285 -17.21 -5.93 4.84
C ARG A 285 -18.10 -5.12 5.78
N SER A 286 -18.36 -5.56 7.00
CA SER A 286 -19.16 -4.78 7.93
C SER A 286 -18.40 -3.56 8.47
N ILE A 287 -17.09 -3.68 8.74
CA ILE A 287 -16.22 -2.53 9.03
C ILE A 287 -16.10 -1.59 7.81
N SER A 288 -16.02 -2.14 6.58
CA SER A 288 -16.00 -1.34 5.34
C SER A 288 -17.25 -0.47 5.20
N LYS A 289 -18.44 -0.99 5.50
CA LYS A 289 -19.69 -0.21 5.51
C LYS A 289 -19.59 0.95 6.51
N LEU A 290 -19.23 0.66 7.77
CA LEU A 290 -19.11 1.63 8.85
C LEU A 290 -18.21 2.82 8.45
N ILE A 291 -17.01 2.55 7.94
CA ILE A 291 -16.07 3.61 7.51
C ILE A 291 -16.55 4.32 6.24
N THR A 292 -17.22 3.64 5.31
CA THR A 292 -17.74 4.27 4.08
C THR A 292 -18.94 5.19 4.36
N GLU A 293 -19.74 4.89 5.37
CA GLU A 293 -20.91 5.66 5.76
C GLU A 293 -20.54 6.83 6.70
N PHE A 294 -19.78 6.56 7.77
CA PHE A 294 -19.50 7.52 8.85
C PHE A 294 -18.08 8.11 8.83
N GLY A 295 -17.19 7.62 7.97
CA GLY A 295 -15.77 8.00 7.95
C GLY A 295 -14.92 7.18 8.94
N GLY A 296 -13.60 7.26 8.78
CA GLY A 296 -12.66 6.48 9.60
C GLY A 296 -11.47 5.92 8.82
N ALA A 297 -10.75 5.03 9.51
CA ALA A 297 -9.67 4.21 8.97
C ALA A 297 -9.60 2.86 9.70
N MET A 298 -8.96 1.87 9.08
CA MET A 298 -8.63 0.59 9.71
C MET A 298 -7.15 0.29 9.53
N LEU A 299 -6.48 -0.30 10.51
CA LEU A 299 -5.13 -0.85 10.43
C LEU A 299 -5.17 -2.35 10.75
N ILE A 300 -4.55 -3.16 9.88
CA ILE A 300 -4.41 -4.60 10.09
C ILE A 300 -2.94 -4.94 10.29
N VAL A 301 -2.65 -5.77 11.30
CA VAL A 301 -1.33 -6.28 11.67
C VAL A 301 -1.39 -7.80 11.85
N ASP A 302 -0.99 -8.56 10.83
CA ASP A 302 -1.02 -10.02 10.90
C ASP A 302 0.18 -10.67 10.19
N TYR A 303 0.43 -11.93 10.52
CA TYR A 303 1.19 -12.85 9.67
C TYR A 303 0.45 -13.05 8.33
N GLY A 304 1.14 -13.00 7.18
CA GLY A 304 0.42 -13.10 5.90
C GLY A 304 1.23 -13.10 4.62
N HIS A 305 0.53 -13.12 3.48
CA HIS A 305 1.10 -13.14 2.13
C HIS A 305 0.24 -12.36 1.10
N ASP A 306 0.85 -11.89 0.02
CA ASP A 306 0.19 -11.19 -1.11
C ASP A 306 -0.13 -12.18 -2.26
N GLY A 307 -0.51 -13.41 -1.90
CA GLY A 307 -0.78 -14.51 -2.84
C GLY A 307 0.42 -15.43 -3.15
N GLU A 308 1.57 -15.27 -2.48
CA GLU A 308 2.77 -16.09 -2.74
C GLU A 308 2.86 -17.46 -2.03
N LYS A 309 2.04 -17.73 -1.00
CA LYS A 309 1.93 -19.02 -0.30
C LYS A 309 0.63 -19.74 -0.67
N GLY A 310 0.54 -21.03 -0.35
CA GLY A 310 -0.62 -21.89 -0.67
C GLY A 310 -1.09 -22.80 0.47
N ASP A 311 -0.20 -23.23 1.35
CA ASP A 311 -0.52 -23.98 2.57
C ASP A 311 0.28 -23.37 3.73
N THR A 312 -0.40 -22.92 4.78
CA THR A 312 0.21 -22.14 5.88
C THR A 312 -0.39 -22.41 7.26
N LEU A 313 -1.50 -23.15 7.35
CA LEU A 313 -2.10 -23.60 8.61
C LEU A 313 -1.08 -24.34 9.46
N ARG A 314 -0.91 -23.89 10.69
CA ARG A 314 -0.01 -24.46 11.71
C ARG A 314 -0.67 -24.37 13.07
N ALA A 315 -0.28 -25.24 13.98
CA ALA A 315 -0.72 -25.19 15.37
C ALA A 315 0.46 -25.08 16.33
N PHE A 316 0.21 -24.49 17.50
CA PHE A 316 1.20 -24.26 18.53
C PHE A 316 0.72 -24.75 19.90
N ALA A 317 1.66 -25.33 20.66
CA ALA A 317 1.52 -25.62 22.08
C ALA A 317 2.91 -25.61 22.74
N ASN A 318 3.03 -25.00 23.91
CA ASN A 318 4.29 -24.88 24.66
C ASN A 318 5.45 -24.32 23.80
N HIS A 319 5.18 -23.32 22.97
CA HIS A 319 6.11 -22.72 22.00
C HIS A 319 6.66 -23.67 20.90
N GLN A 320 6.07 -24.85 20.70
CA GLN A 320 6.45 -25.79 19.63
C GLN A 320 5.35 -25.90 18.56
N ILE A 321 5.75 -26.13 17.31
CA ILE A 321 4.81 -26.44 16.23
C ILE A 321 4.30 -27.86 16.42
N VAL A 322 2.98 -28.01 16.44
CA VAL A 322 2.27 -29.29 16.58
C VAL A 322 1.31 -29.51 15.41
N ASP A 323 0.81 -30.73 15.28
CA ASP A 323 -0.22 -31.10 14.31
C ASP A 323 -1.55 -30.39 14.62
N PRO A 324 -2.13 -29.60 13.69
CA PRO A 324 -3.40 -28.92 13.91
C PRO A 324 -4.59 -29.81 14.24
N LEU A 325 -4.54 -31.11 13.93
CA LEU A 325 -5.62 -32.06 14.20
C LEU A 325 -5.50 -32.76 15.57
N GLN A 326 -4.40 -32.55 16.30
CA GLN A 326 -4.19 -33.13 17.63
C GLN A 326 -4.73 -32.24 18.75
N ASN A 327 -5.40 -32.86 19.72
CA ASN A 327 -5.95 -32.20 20.92
C ASN A 327 -6.77 -30.92 20.61
N PRO A 328 -7.83 -30.98 19.78
CA PRO A 328 -8.66 -29.83 19.44
C PRO A 328 -9.15 -29.08 20.69
N GLY A 329 -9.00 -27.75 20.70
CA GLY A 329 -9.27 -26.89 21.86
C GLY A 329 -8.07 -26.65 22.79
N MET A 330 -7.04 -27.52 22.71
CA MET A 330 -5.85 -27.46 23.57
C MET A 330 -4.59 -26.94 22.85
N VAL A 331 -4.68 -26.64 21.56
CA VAL A 331 -3.64 -26.04 20.73
C VAL A 331 -4.17 -24.76 20.10
N ASP A 332 -3.33 -23.75 19.94
CA ASP A 332 -3.67 -22.58 19.09
C ASP A 332 -3.47 -22.95 17.61
N MET A 333 -4.20 -22.31 16.69
CA MET A 333 -4.12 -22.50 15.25
C MET A 333 -4.16 -21.17 14.50
N THR A 334 -3.13 -20.94 13.69
CA THR A 334 -2.97 -19.74 12.86
C THR A 334 -2.68 -20.14 11.41
N ALA A 335 -3.17 -19.34 10.47
CA ALA A 335 -2.85 -19.43 9.04
C ALA A 335 -2.48 -18.04 8.51
N ASP A 336 -1.52 -17.96 7.59
CA ASP A 336 -1.06 -16.68 7.06
C ASP A 336 -2.17 -15.98 6.27
N VAL A 337 -2.49 -14.74 6.66
CA VAL A 337 -3.50 -13.91 6.01
C VAL A 337 -3.19 -13.70 4.52
N ASN A 338 -4.03 -14.25 3.66
CA ASN A 338 -3.99 -14.04 2.21
C ASN A 338 -4.55 -12.65 1.85
N PHE A 339 -3.77 -11.61 2.14
CA PHE A 339 -4.14 -10.21 1.92
C PHE A 339 -4.49 -9.90 0.46
N CYS A 340 -3.95 -10.65 -0.52
CA CYS A 340 -4.29 -10.47 -1.94
C CYS A 340 -5.76 -10.82 -2.20
N TYR A 341 -6.21 -11.97 -1.67
CA TYR A 341 -7.62 -12.37 -1.68
C TYR A 341 -8.51 -11.34 -0.95
N LEU A 342 -8.12 -10.92 0.26
CA LEU A 342 -8.92 -9.94 1.04
C LEU A 342 -9.15 -8.63 0.28
N LYS A 343 -8.09 -8.04 -0.30
CA LYS A 343 -8.22 -6.82 -1.12
C LYS A 343 -9.13 -7.03 -2.32
N LYS A 344 -9.05 -8.18 -3.00
CA LYS A 344 -9.90 -8.44 -4.16
C LYS A 344 -11.39 -8.53 -3.81
N GLN A 345 -11.71 -8.98 -2.59
CA GLN A 345 -13.07 -9.04 -2.07
C GLN A 345 -13.62 -7.68 -1.60
N LEU A 346 -12.79 -6.63 -1.57
CA LEU A 346 -13.09 -5.31 -1.00
C LEU A 346 -12.85 -4.15 -2.01
N GLU A 347 -12.28 -4.42 -3.18
CA GLU A 347 -11.89 -3.47 -4.25
C GLU A 347 -13.00 -2.49 -4.67
N ASN A 348 -14.28 -2.89 -4.57
CA ASN A 348 -15.44 -2.08 -4.94
C ASN A 348 -16.07 -1.31 -3.76
N LEU A 349 -15.57 -1.49 -2.54
CA LEU A 349 -16.09 -0.81 -1.34
C LEU A 349 -15.11 0.27 -0.85
N VAL A 350 -13.81 -0.04 -0.82
CA VAL A 350 -12.82 0.64 0.02
C VAL A 350 -11.43 0.68 -0.62
N VAL A 351 -10.68 1.77 -0.40
CA VAL A 351 -9.37 1.99 -1.05
C VAL A 351 -8.23 1.29 -0.30
N CYS A 352 -7.73 0.17 -0.85
CA CYS A 352 -6.72 -0.67 -0.17
C CYS A 352 -5.29 -0.60 -0.78
N PHE A 353 -4.33 -0.01 -0.04
CA PHE A 353 -2.89 -0.37 0.07
C PHE A 353 -1.90 0.00 1.45
N GLY A 354 -1.40 -1.39 1.51
CA GLY A 354 -1.84 -2.90 1.33
C GLY A 354 -1.07 -4.15 0.60
N PRO A 355 -0.17 -5.20 0.99
CA PRO A 355 0.50 -5.89 2.20
C PRO A 355 2.05 -6.25 2.23
N VAL A 356 2.89 -5.77 3.20
CA VAL A 356 4.39 -5.83 3.44
C VAL A 356 4.76 -5.75 4.94
N THR A 357 6.04 -5.72 5.28
CA THR A 357 6.65 -5.92 6.60
C THR A 357 6.31 -4.91 7.71
N GLN A 358 6.24 -5.43 8.94
CA GLN A 358 6.12 -4.69 10.20
C GLN A 358 7.31 -3.77 10.47
N GLY A 359 8.55 -4.24 10.26
CA GLY A 359 9.74 -3.44 10.56
C GLY A 359 9.80 -2.13 9.78
N GLU A 360 9.42 -2.15 8.49
CA GLU A 360 9.37 -0.96 7.64
C GLU A 360 8.29 0.04 8.10
N PHE A 361 7.15 -0.44 8.60
CA PHE A 361 6.11 0.43 9.17
C PHE A 361 6.59 1.10 10.46
N LEU A 362 7.10 0.33 11.42
CA LEU A 362 7.56 0.84 12.71
C LEU A 362 8.73 1.83 12.53
N LEU A 363 9.68 1.55 11.63
CA LEU A 363 10.76 2.47 11.27
C LEU A 363 10.24 3.79 10.67
N ARG A 364 9.29 3.74 9.73
CA ARG A 364 8.70 4.94 9.11
C ARG A 364 7.88 5.79 10.08
N MET A 365 7.18 5.16 11.02
CA MET A 365 6.48 5.84 12.11
C MET A 365 7.42 6.37 13.21
N GLY A 366 8.72 6.10 13.11
CA GLY A 366 9.74 6.71 13.99
C GLY A 366 10.09 5.90 15.24
N VAL A 367 9.90 4.57 15.26
CA VAL A 367 10.22 3.73 16.44
C VAL A 367 11.66 3.91 16.93
N GLY A 368 12.61 4.17 16.03
CA GLY A 368 14.01 4.46 16.38
C GLY A 368 14.18 5.74 17.21
N PHE A 369 13.43 6.80 16.91
CA PHE A 369 13.41 8.02 17.74
C PHE A 369 12.78 7.75 19.11
N ARG A 370 11.77 6.88 19.17
CA ARG A 370 11.13 6.51 20.43
C ARG A 370 12.05 5.64 21.32
N LEU A 371 12.79 4.72 20.72
CA LEU A 371 13.85 3.96 21.39
C LEU A 371 14.93 4.91 21.94
N GLN A 372 15.42 5.86 21.14
CA GLN A 372 16.39 6.86 21.59
C GLN A 372 15.88 7.68 22.79
N GLN A 373 14.62 8.12 22.78
CA GLN A 373 14.01 8.80 23.93
C GLN A 373 13.95 7.92 25.18
N LEU A 374 13.56 6.65 25.04
CA LEU A 374 13.49 5.71 26.16
C LEU A 374 14.89 5.44 26.73
N LEU A 375 15.89 5.20 25.88
CA LEU A 375 17.29 5.07 26.27
C LEU A 375 17.89 6.36 26.88
N GLY A 376 17.33 7.54 26.57
CA GLY A 376 17.66 8.79 27.23
C GLY A 376 17.09 8.93 28.65
N SER A 377 16.18 8.04 29.05
CA SER A 377 15.49 8.04 30.36
C SER A 377 15.77 6.83 31.25
N VAL A 378 16.69 5.94 30.84
CA VAL A 378 16.99 4.68 31.53
C VAL A 378 18.46 4.59 31.93
N GLU A 379 18.68 4.60 33.24
CA GLU A 379 19.99 4.48 33.89
C GLU A 379 20.48 3.02 34.01
N ASN A 380 19.55 2.06 34.13
CA ASN A 380 19.86 0.65 34.33
C ASN A 380 20.23 -0.05 33.01
N GLU A 381 21.47 -0.51 32.89
CA GLU A 381 22.02 -1.19 31.71
C GLU A 381 21.17 -2.38 31.23
N SER A 382 20.71 -3.26 32.13
CA SER A 382 19.85 -4.40 31.77
C SER A 382 18.48 -3.98 31.21
N GLN A 383 17.98 -2.80 31.59
CA GLN A 383 16.76 -2.24 30.99
C GLN A 383 17.04 -1.60 29.62
N ARG A 384 18.24 -1.05 29.39
CA ARG A 384 18.68 -0.56 28.07
C ARG A 384 18.78 -1.71 27.08
N ASP A 385 19.42 -2.81 27.48
CA ASP A 385 19.55 -4.02 26.66
C ASP A 385 18.20 -4.65 26.34
N TYR A 386 17.29 -4.71 27.32
CA TYR A 386 15.92 -5.15 27.09
C TYR A 386 15.17 -4.27 26.07
N LEU A 387 15.31 -2.95 26.15
CA LEU A 387 14.69 -2.03 25.18
C LEU A 387 15.28 -2.19 23.76
N ILE A 388 16.60 -2.31 23.65
CA ILE A 388 17.30 -2.49 22.36
C ILE A 388 16.90 -3.84 21.73
N SER A 389 17.02 -4.94 22.49
CA SER A 389 16.67 -6.28 22.01
C SER A 389 15.20 -6.44 21.67
N SER A 390 14.29 -5.78 22.40
CA SER A 390 12.85 -5.76 22.07
C SER A 390 12.54 -4.95 20.81
N CYS A 391 13.23 -3.82 20.59
CA CYS A 391 13.08 -3.06 19.34
C CYS A 391 13.63 -3.83 18.15
N ASP A 392 14.78 -4.50 18.29
CA ASP A 392 15.32 -5.40 17.27
C ASP A 392 14.34 -6.56 17.00
N TYR A 393 13.79 -7.20 18.04
CA TYR A 393 12.81 -8.28 17.87
C TYR A 393 11.58 -7.87 17.04
N LEU A 394 11.06 -6.66 17.26
CA LEU A 394 9.94 -6.09 16.50
C LEU A 394 10.28 -5.72 15.04
N VAL A 395 11.53 -5.30 14.76
CA VAL A 395 11.91 -4.64 13.50
C VAL A 395 12.77 -5.51 12.57
N ASN A 396 13.57 -6.43 13.12
CA ASN A 396 14.54 -7.23 12.39
C ASN A 396 13.86 -8.26 11.47
N SER A 397 14.35 -8.38 10.24
CA SER A 397 13.81 -9.28 9.23
C SER A 397 13.97 -10.77 9.54
N GLU A 398 14.91 -11.14 10.42
CA GLU A 398 15.10 -12.53 10.89
C GLU A 398 14.23 -12.84 12.13
N LYS A 399 13.43 -11.87 12.58
CA LYS A 399 12.50 -11.92 13.72
C LYS A 399 11.12 -11.40 13.26
N MET A 400 10.30 -10.82 14.14
CA MET A 400 8.94 -10.37 13.78
C MET A 400 8.91 -9.42 12.58
N GLY A 401 9.98 -8.65 12.36
CA GLY A 401 10.07 -7.60 11.36
C GLY A 401 9.76 -8.02 9.92
N SER A 402 9.98 -9.29 9.53
CA SER A 402 9.52 -9.80 8.21
C SER A 402 8.31 -10.73 8.26
N HIS A 403 8.08 -11.40 9.38
CA HIS A 403 6.95 -12.33 9.56
C HIS A 403 5.60 -11.60 9.62
N PHE A 404 5.55 -10.40 10.22
CA PHE A 404 4.35 -9.55 10.39
C PHE A 404 4.18 -8.46 9.33
N LYS A 405 2.94 -7.96 9.10
CA LYS A 405 2.61 -7.00 8.01
C LYS A 405 1.56 -5.89 8.36
N ILE A 406 1.81 -4.56 8.12
CA ILE A 406 1.09 -3.32 8.68
C ILE A 406 1.01 -2.00 7.78
N PHE A 407 -0.13 -1.33 7.38
CA PHE A 407 -0.10 -0.16 6.37
C PHE A 407 0.23 1.22 6.96
N GLU A 408 1.23 1.80 6.31
CA GLU A 408 1.08 3.07 5.61
C GLU A 408 1.30 2.85 4.10
N LYS A 409 0.57 3.51 3.19
CA LYS A 409 0.46 4.97 3.10
C LYS A 409 -0.70 5.43 2.17
N ALA A 410 -1.46 6.42 2.63
CA ALA A 410 -2.57 7.03 1.90
C ALA A 410 -2.14 7.86 0.67
N LYS A 411 -3.10 8.16 -0.22
CA LYS A 411 -2.94 9.21 -1.24
C LYS A 411 -4.23 9.81 -1.80
N MET A 412 -4.89 10.70 -1.04
CA MET A 412 -5.28 11.98 -1.65
C MET A 412 -5.40 13.14 -0.64
N ALA A 413 -4.73 14.23 -0.98
CA ALA A 413 -5.13 15.61 -0.66
C ALA A 413 -5.02 16.18 0.79
N LEU A 414 -3.96 15.87 1.54
CA LEU A 414 -3.39 16.85 2.50
C LEU A 414 -1.85 16.89 2.47
N LYS A 415 -1.25 17.83 3.21
CA LYS A 415 0.19 18.21 3.21
C LYS A 415 0.53 18.58 4.67
N VAL A 416 1.70 18.26 5.25
CA VAL A 416 3.04 18.80 4.93
C VAL A 416 4.13 17.96 5.66
N THR A 417 5.32 17.79 5.05
CA THR A 417 6.61 17.22 5.60
C THR A 417 6.61 15.87 6.37
N GLY A 418 7.45 14.88 6.02
CA GLY A 418 8.33 14.77 4.84
C GLY A 418 9.38 13.64 4.88
N GLY A 419 9.64 13.04 3.70
CA GLY A 419 10.80 12.17 3.42
C GLY A 419 10.64 10.70 3.83
N ILE A 420 11.17 9.70 3.10
CA ILE A 420 11.62 9.61 1.69
C ILE A 420 11.12 8.26 1.14
N VAL A 421 10.74 8.17 -0.14
CA VAL A 421 10.44 6.89 -0.81
C VAL A 421 11.08 6.84 -2.19
N SER A 422 11.99 5.89 -2.43
CA SER A 422 12.44 5.54 -3.78
C SER A 422 12.96 4.10 -3.92
N GLN A 423 12.06 3.18 -4.29
CA GLN A 423 12.32 1.92 -5.00
C GLN A 423 13.25 0.87 -4.35
N LEU A 424 12.64 -0.09 -3.65
CA LEU A 424 12.79 -1.52 -3.98
C LEU A 424 11.40 -2.20 -3.95
N ALA A 425 11.31 -3.51 -4.22
CA ALA A 425 10.09 -4.11 -4.77
C ALA A 425 9.40 -5.19 -3.92
N LYS A 426 8.09 -5.32 -4.18
CA LYS A 426 7.10 -6.27 -3.62
C LYS A 426 6.59 -5.95 -2.23
N VAL A 427 5.43 -6.55 -1.95
CA VAL A 427 4.66 -6.48 -0.70
C VAL A 427 4.23 -4.99 -0.45
N LYS A 428 3.00 -4.67 0.00
CA LYS A 428 2.44 -3.29 -0.03
C LYS A 428 1.63 -2.64 1.16
N VAL A 429 1.26 -3.24 2.33
CA VAL A 429 0.45 -2.76 3.54
C VAL A 429 -0.96 -3.37 4.09
N PHE A 430 -1.93 -2.67 4.78
CA PHE A 430 -3.46 -2.69 4.63
C PHE A 430 -4.33 -1.61 5.41
N VAL A 431 -5.34 -0.91 4.77
CA VAL A 431 -6.28 0.17 5.32
C VAL A 431 -7.59 0.29 4.48
N ILE A 432 -8.60 0.99 5.02
CA ILE A 432 -9.92 1.39 4.47
C ILE A 432 -10.15 2.92 4.64
N SER A 433 -10.82 3.63 3.71
CA SER A 433 -11.33 5.01 3.93
C SER A 433 -12.45 5.43 2.96
N ARG A 434 -13.19 6.51 3.26
CA ARG A 434 -14.43 6.96 2.58
C ARG A 434 -14.17 7.72 1.27
N THR A 435 -14.97 7.44 0.25
CA THR A 435 -14.98 8.20 -1.01
C THR A 435 -15.87 9.45 -0.94
N ALA A 436 -15.26 10.63 -1.07
CA ALA A 436 -15.96 11.85 -1.47
C ALA A 436 -15.72 12.13 -2.96
N GLU A 437 -16.79 12.34 -3.72
CA GLU A 437 -16.83 12.85 -5.11
C GLU A 437 -15.90 12.15 -6.15
N ILE A 438 -16.36 11.03 -6.74
CA ILE A 438 -15.65 10.43 -7.90
C ILE A 438 -16.31 10.76 -9.26
N ASP A 439 -17.62 11.00 -9.34
CA ASP A 439 -18.30 11.27 -10.61
C ASP A 439 -18.14 12.70 -11.16
N ILE A 440 -17.68 13.66 -10.34
CA ILE A 440 -17.43 15.06 -10.78
C ILE A 440 -15.94 15.30 -11.09
N LEU A 441 -15.01 14.50 -10.55
CA LEU A 441 -13.57 14.79 -10.61
C LEU A 441 -12.80 14.22 -11.82
N ASN A 442 -13.42 13.37 -12.64
CA ASN A 442 -12.75 12.75 -13.81
C ASN A 442 -12.28 13.76 -14.89
N THR A 443 -12.74 15.01 -14.88
CA THR A 443 -12.34 16.07 -15.82
C THR A 443 -11.35 17.11 -15.26
N SER A 444 -11.04 17.10 -13.96
CA SER A 444 -10.27 18.18 -13.30
C SER A 444 -8.85 17.82 -12.83
N LEU A 445 -8.37 16.61 -13.13
CA LEU A 445 -7.15 16.02 -12.55
C LEU A 445 -5.80 16.60 -13.08
N THR A 446 -5.82 17.74 -13.77
CA THR A 446 -4.64 18.43 -14.32
C THR A 446 -4.11 19.61 -13.48
N ARG A 447 -4.83 20.05 -12.44
CA ARG A 447 -4.56 21.37 -11.79
C ARG A 447 -3.90 21.36 -10.41
N PHE A 448 -3.68 20.21 -9.76
CA PHE A 448 -3.29 20.16 -8.33
C PHE A 448 -1.79 19.93 -8.01
N THR A 449 -0.91 19.76 -8.99
CA THR A 449 0.48 19.31 -8.74
C THR A 449 1.44 20.36 -8.17
N THR A 450 1.18 21.67 -8.35
CA THR A 450 2.21 22.69 -8.07
C THR A 450 2.26 23.18 -6.62
N PHE A 451 1.14 23.15 -5.88
CA PHE A 451 1.06 23.72 -4.53
C PHE A 451 1.84 22.91 -3.46
N ALA A 452 2.28 21.68 -3.79
CA ALA A 452 2.96 20.76 -2.86
C ALA A 452 4.50 20.71 -3.01
N ALA A 453 5.06 21.36 -4.03
CA ALA A 453 6.50 21.63 -4.13
C ALA A 453 6.87 22.87 -3.30
N PHE A 454 6.00 23.88 -3.32
CA PHE A 454 6.21 25.19 -2.70
C PHE A 454 6.38 25.14 -1.17
N CYS A 455 5.41 24.59 -0.43
CA CYS A 455 5.41 24.65 1.05
C CYS A 455 6.56 23.86 1.73
N ARG A 456 7.32 23.04 0.99
CA ARG A 456 8.47 22.30 1.52
C ARG A 456 9.79 23.09 1.51
N MET A 457 9.84 24.24 0.86
CA MET A 457 11.08 25.02 0.68
C MET A 457 11.34 26.04 1.81
N LEU A 458 10.57 25.97 2.90
CA LEU A 458 10.29 27.15 3.75
C LEU A 458 10.33 26.90 5.26
N THR A 459 10.06 25.67 5.71
CA THR A 459 10.08 25.29 7.14
C THR A 459 11.48 24.92 7.66
N PHE A 460 12.53 25.08 6.84
CA PHE A 460 13.89 24.58 7.13
C PHE A 460 14.96 25.70 7.09
N CYS A 461 14.59 26.93 7.45
CA CYS A 461 15.46 28.12 7.34
C CYS A 461 15.39 29.09 8.53
N SER A 462 14.93 28.65 9.70
CA SER A 462 14.95 29.45 10.94
C SER A 462 14.88 28.55 12.18
N VAL A 463 15.62 28.90 13.22
CA VAL A 463 15.82 28.15 14.48
C VAL A 463 16.69 26.88 14.26
N ALA A 464 17.95 26.82 14.70
CA ALA A 464 18.76 27.85 15.38
C ALA A 464 20.28 27.69 15.16
N GLU A 465 20.98 28.80 14.89
CA GLU A 465 22.17 29.23 15.66
C GLU A 465 22.58 30.68 15.29
N PRO A 466 23.10 31.51 16.22
CA PRO A 466 23.35 32.93 15.93
C PRO A 466 24.58 33.24 15.04
N LYS A 467 25.51 32.29 14.86
CA LYS A 467 26.84 32.57 14.26
C LYS A 467 26.83 32.71 12.74
N LEU A 468 25.78 32.25 12.04
CA LEU A 468 25.76 32.18 10.58
C LEU A 468 25.52 33.54 9.88
N HIS A 469 25.06 34.57 10.60
CA HIS A 469 24.69 35.86 10.03
C HIS A 469 25.85 36.52 9.25
N ASN A 470 27.09 36.35 9.71
CA ASN A 470 28.27 37.02 9.15
C ASN A 470 28.81 36.37 7.86
N PHE A 471 28.30 35.19 7.48
CA PHE A 471 28.68 34.51 6.22
C PHE A 471 27.78 34.92 5.04
N LEU A 472 26.50 35.18 5.32
CA LEU A 472 25.48 35.50 4.31
C LEU A 472 25.55 36.94 3.77
N SER A 473 26.39 37.80 4.34
CA SER A 473 26.57 39.19 3.93
C SER A 473 27.51 39.41 2.73
N LYS A 474 28.18 38.34 2.23
CA LYS A 474 29.34 38.48 1.31
C LYS A 474 29.32 37.65 0.02
N THR A 475 28.22 37.02 -0.39
CA THR A 475 28.17 36.24 -1.66
C THR A 475 27.09 36.69 -2.64
N THR A 476 27.55 37.24 -3.77
CA THR A 476 26.71 37.85 -4.82
C THR A 476 26.21 36.84 -5.85
N ILE A 477 24.90 36.88 -6.14
CA ILE A 477 24.17 36.40 -7.34
C ILE A 477 24.92 35.43 -8.27
N VAL A 478 24.60 34.13 -8.21
CA VAL A 478 24.83 33.16 -9.31
C VAL A 478 23.65 32.21 -9.48
N SER A 479 23.24 32.03 -10.75
CA SER A 479 22.35 31.01 -11.35
C SER A 479 21.82 29.84 -10.46
N PRO A 480 20.50 29.53 -10.48
CA PRO A 480 19.83 28.58 -9.58
C PRO A 480 20.06 27.10 -9.96
N PHE A 481 21.31 26.66 -9.94
CA PHE A 481 21.72 25.28 -10.29
C PHE A 481 22.71 24.67 -9.28
N ALA A 482 22.75 25.19 -8.06
CA ALA A 482 23.59 24.72 -6.95
C ALA A 482 22.78 24.57 -5.65
N VAL A 483 23.33 23.78 -4.72
CA VAL A 483 22.75 23.36 -3.42
C VAL A 483 21.69 22.25 -3.51
N TYR A 484 22.18 21.00 -3.54
CA TYR A 484 21.64 19.85 -2.80
C TYR A 484 22.69 18.71 -2.81
N SER A 485 23.76 18.87 -2.02
CA SER A 485 24.75 17.80 -1.76
C SER A 485 25.68 18.11 -0.57
N VAL A 486 25.06 18.38 0.58
CA VAL A 486 25.62 18.24 1.95
C VAL A 486 24.52 17.52 2.75
N GLU A 487 24.81 16.98 3.95
CA GLU A 487 23.85 16.23 4.77
C GLU A 487 23.32 14.94 4.11
N ALA A 488 24.25 14.10 3.68
CA ALA A 488 24.05 12.66 3.46
C ALA A 488 25.34 11.89 3.80
N ALA A 489 25.99 12.30 4.89
CA ALA A 489 27.19 11.68 5.44
C ALA A 489 27.05 11.70 6.96
N GLU A 490 26.46 10.64 7.52
CA GLU A 490 26.72 10.11 8.86
C GLU A 490 25.89 8.82 9.06
N ASN A 491 26.56 7.71 8.74
CA ASN A 491 26.55 6.43 9.45
C ASN A 491 25.25 5.62 9.54
N THR A 492 25.21 4.56 8.72
CA THR A 492 24.89 3.20 9.21
C THR A 492 26.17 2.59 9.83
N ASP A 493 26.33 1.27 9.88
CA ASP A 493 27.46 0.59 10.53
C ASP A 493 27.73 -0.78 9.88
N SER A 494 28.96 -1.24 9.62
CA SER A 494 30.16 -0.53 9.13
C SER A 494 30.93 -1.35 8.06
N SER A 495 30.43 -2.54 7.70
CA SER A 495 31.11 -3.51 6.84
C SER A 495 30.63 -3.51 5.38
N ASN A 496 29.32 -3.43 5.15
CA ASN A 496 28.74 -3.38 3.81
C ASN A 496 28.58 -1.94 3.29
N GLU A 497 28.45 -0.97 4.20
CA GLU A 497 28.36 0.47 3.89
C GLU A 497 29.43 0.94 2.91
N ARG A 498 30.69 0.55 3.12
CA ARG A 498 31.82 1.05 2.32
C ARG A 498 31.63 0.83 0.82
N LYS A 499 30.83 -0.17 0.40
CA LYS A 499 30.46 -0.41 -1.01
C LYS A 499 29.29 0.48 -1.45
N GLU A 500 28.21 0.53 -0.68
CA GLU A 500 27.03 1.36 -1.01
C GLU A 500 27.35 2.85 -0.99
N ASP A 501 28.09 3.31 0.01
CA ASP A 501 28.48 4.71 0.18
C ASP A 501 29.54 5.12 -0.85
N GLU A 502 30.46 4.22 -1.24
CA GLU A 502 31.24 4.41 -2.47
C GLU A 502 30.34 4.55 -3.70
N GLU A 503 29.29 3.74 -3.85
CA GLU A 503 28.37 3.84 -4.99
C GLU A 503 27.53 5.13 -4.96
N ARG A 504 27.05 5.56 -3.78
CA ARG A 504 26.39 6.86 -3.57
C ARG A 504 27.33 8.02 -3.90
N LYS A 505 28.58 7.98 -3.46
CA LYS A 505 29.63 8.97 -3.80
C LYS A 505 29.97 8.96 -5.30
N LYS A 506 30.03 7.79 -5.94
CA LYS A 506 30.18 7.65 -7.41
C LYS A 506 28.98 8.23 -8.16
N ILE A 507 27.74 7.97 -7.73
CA ILE A 507 26.51 8.52 -8.31
C ILE A 507 26.45 10.04 -8.14
N ALA A 508 26.76 10.58 -6.96
CA ALA A 508 26.82 12.02 -6.71
C ALA A 508 27.88 12.72 -7.56
N SER A 509 29.08 12.11 -7.68
CA SER A 509 30.14 12.56 -8.60
C SER A 509 29.67 12.55 -10.06
N VAL A 510 29.02 11.47 -10.50
CA VAL A 510 28.40 11.34 -11.83
C VAL A 510 27.36 12.44 -12.09
N LYS A 511 26.45 12.72 -11.15
CA LYS A 511 25.45 13.79 -11.29
C LYS A 511 26.11 15.17 -11.36
N ARG A 512 27.08 15.48 -10.48
CA ARG A 512 27.87 16.73 -10.54
C ARG A 512 28.58 16.91 -11.89
N ARG A 513 29.24 15.87 -12.40
CA ARG A 513 29.92 15.87 -13.71
C ARG A 513 28.93 16.03 -14.87
N LEU A 514 27.75 15.41 -14.80
CA LEU A 514 26.69 15.58 -15.80
C LEU A 514 26.16 17.02 -15.83
N THR A 515 25.85 17.61 -14.68
CA THR A 515 25.40 19.03 -14.59
C THR A 515 26.48 19.99 -15.10
N GLN A 516 27.75 19.75 -14.78
CA GLN A 516 28.87 20.52 -15.33
C GLN A 516 28.98 20.40 -16.86
N LEU A 517 28.78 19.20 -17.43
CA LEU A 517 28.76 19.00 -18.88
C LEU A 517 27.55 19.70 -19.53
N MET A 518 26.35 19.58 -18.95
CA MET A 518 25.14 20.25 -19.45
C MET A 518 25.28 21.77 -19.43
N LYS A 519 25.86 22.35 -18.37
CA LYS A 519 26.16 23.78 -18.29
C LYS A 519 27.26 24.21 -19.27
N LYS A 520 28.36 23.47 -19.35
CA LYS A 520 29.51 23.79 -20.24
C LYS A 520 29.11 23.75 -21.72
N TYR A 521 28.23 22.83 -22.10
CA TYR A 521 27.80 22.63 -23.47
C TYR A 521 26.39 23.18 -23.73
N GLU A 522 25.93 24.16 -22.94
CA GLU A 522 24.76 24.98 -23.26
C GLU A 522 23.47 24.16 -23.50
N TYR A 523 23.26 23.11 -22.70
CA TYR A 523 22.03 22.30 -22.78
C TYR A 523 20.80 23.18 -22.48
N PRO A 524 19.75 23.19 -23.32
CA PRO A 524 18.59 24.06 -23.13
C PRO A 524 17.92 23.88 -21.77
N SER A 525 17.51 24.99 -21.15
CA SER A 525 16.76 24.98 -19.89
C SER A 525 15.42 24.27 -20.07
N LEU A 526 15.06 23.41 -19.10
CA LEU A 526 13.77 22.72 -19.13
C LEU A 526 12.62 23.71 -18.90
N PRO A 527 11.58 23.71 -19.76
CA PRO A 527 10.43 24.59 -19.60
C PRO A 527 9.53 24.11 -18.47
N VAL A 528 8.70 25.03 -17.98
CA VAL A 528 7.65 24.73 -17.01
C VAL A 528 6.60 23.78 -17.61
N SER A 529 6.12 22.82 -16.82
CA SER A 529 5.28 21.72 -17.31
C SER A 529 3.77 21.99 -17.26
N THR A 530 3.34 23.03 -16.53
CA THR A 530 1.93 23.35 -16.27
C THR A 530 1.66 24.85 -16.34
N ALA A 531 0.43 25.22 -16.69
CA ALA A 531 0.01 26.62 -16.81
C ALA A 531 0.18 27.41 -15.49
N TYR A 532 -0.12 26.77 -14.35
CA TYR A 532 0.13 27.35 -13.03
C TYR A 532 1.62 27.64 -12.80
N GLN A 533 2.53 26.75 -13.17
CA GLN A 533 3.97 27.00 -13.03
C GLN A 533 4.41 28.21 -13.86
N HIS A 534 3.89 28.34 -15.09
CA HIS A 534 4.15 29.50 -15.95
C HIS A 534 3.62 30.81 -15.36
N TYR A 535 2.37 30.79 -14.85
CA TYR A 535 1.77 31.92 -14.15
C TYR A 535 2.61 32.32 -12.93
N THR A 536 2.99 31.38 -12.06
CA THR A 536 3.80 31.71 -10.87
C THR A 536 5.18 32.25 -11.23
N LYS A 537 5.79 31.78 -12.31
CA LYS A 537 7.06 32.34 -12.83
C LYS A 537 6.86 33.80 -13.23
N GLU A 538 5.83 34.08 -14.05
CA GLU A 538 5.50 35.43 -14.50
C GLU A 538 5.16 36.37 -13.33
N CYS A 539 4.47 35.87 -12.30
CA CYS A 539 4.19 36.62 -11.07
C CYS A 539 5.45 36.92 -10.24
N PHE A 540 6.40 35.99 -10.14
CA PHE A 540 7.70 36.26 -9.50
C PHE A 540 8.55 37.24 -10.32
N GLU A 541 8.52 37.15 -11.65
CA GLU A 541 9.21 38.09 -12.56
C GLU A 541 8.61 39.51 -12.42
N LYS A 542 7.28 39.63 -12.28
CA LYS A 542 6.57 40.91 -12.03
C LYS A 542 6.73 41.46 -10.61
N ALA A 543 6.88 40.61 -9.59
CA ALA A 543 7.00 41.03 -8.19
C ALA A 543 8.40 41.58 -7.82
N GLY A 544 9.40 41.44 -8.70
CA GLY A 544 10.74 41.96 -8.50
C GLY A 544 11.60 41.15 -7.52
N LYS A 545 12.88 41.53 -7.43
CA LYS A 545 13.86 40.87 -6.55
C LYS A 545 13.69 41.36 -5.11
N GLY A 546 13.12 40.53 -4.24
CA GLY A 546 13.06 40.82 -2.80
C GLY A 546 12.05 39.98 -2.03
N LEU A 547 10.90 39.64 -2.64
CA LEU A 547 9.90 38.80 -1.98
C LEU A 547 10.47 37.41 -1.67
N LYS A 548 10.45 37.02 -0.38
CA LYS A 548 10.77 35.65 0.00
C LYS A 548 9.65 34.75 -0.51
N VAL A 549 10.01 33.57 -1.01
CA VAL A 549 9.09 32.68 -1.72
C VAL A 549 7.85 32.35 -0.87
N HIS A 550 7.97 32.19 0.46
CA HIS A 550 6.82 31.97 1.36
C HIS A 550 5.75 33.08 1.31
N GLN A 551 6.15 34.33 1.08
CA GLN A 551 5.29 35.52 1.21
C GLN A 551 4.45 35.72 -0.06
N ALA A 552 5.01 35.45 -1.24
CA ALA A 552 4.39 35.73 -2.53
C ALA A 552 3.28 34.73 -2.93
N MET A 553 3.55 33.45 -2.70
CA MET A 553 2.80 32.33 -3.28
C MET A 553 1.40 32.06 -2.68
N PRO A 554 1.07 32.38 -1.41
CA PRO A 554 -0.31 32.37 -0.93
C PRO A 554 -1.20 33.31 -1.75
N GLU A 555 -0.71 34.51 -2.08
CA GLU A 555 -1.42 35.47 -2.93
C GLU A 555 -1.44 35.03 -4.39
N PHE A 556 -0.35 34.49 -4.94
CA PHE A 556 -0.38 33.93 -6.30
C PHE A 556 -1.36 32.75 -6.40
N ALA A 557 -1.51 31.93 -5.36
CA ALA A 557 -2.50 30.85 -5.33
C ALA A 557 -3.95 31.36 -5.27
N LYS A 558 -4.22 32.44 -4.52
CA LYS A 558 -5.53 33.14 -4.53
C LYS A 558 -5.82 33.75 -5.90
N SER A 559 -4.87 34.45 -6.49
CA SER A 559 -5.03 35.14 -7.78
C SER A 559 -5.18 34.16 -8.95
N TRP A 560 -4.45 33.02 -8.95
CA TRP A 560 -4.69 31.94 -9.91
C TRP A 560 -6.12 31.39 -9.83
N LYS A 561 -6.71 31.25 -8.63
CA LYS A 561 -8.11 30.81 -8.50
C LYS A 561 -9.05 31.79 -9.23
N ARG A 562 -8.82 33.10 -9.09
CA ARG A 562 -9.65 34.18 -9.67
C ARG A 562 -9.63 34.29 -11.21
N LEU A 563 -8.56 33.86 -11.89
CA LEU A 563 -8.48 33.92 -13.36
C LEU A 563 -9.66 33.19 -14.04
N SER A 564 -10.15 33.71 -15.16
CA SER A 564 -11.15 33.08 -16.01
C SER A 564 -10.65 31.78 -16.66
N HIS A 565 -11.56 31.03 -17.30
CA HIS A 565 -11.17 29.87 -18.11
C HIS A 565 -10.34 30.27 -19.35
N ALA A 566 -10.61 31.45 -19.93
CA ALA A 566 -9.88 31.96 -21.09
C ALA A 566 -8.41 32.27 -20.77
N GLU A 567 -8.16 33.02 -19.70
CA GLU A 567 -6.79 33.32 -19.22
C GLU A 567 -6.03 32.03 -18.86
N LYS A 568 -6.70 31.07 -18.20
CA LYS A 568 -6.10 29.76 -17.89
C LYS A 568 -5.72 28.99 -19.16
N LYS A 569 -6.52 29.07 -20.23
CA LYS A 569 -6.23 28.49 -21.55
C LYS A 569 -5.08 29.24 -22.26
N GLU A 570 -4.96 30.55 -22.09
CA GLU A 570 -3.81 31.33 -22.57
C GLU A 570 -2.49 30.85 -21.92
N TYR A 571 -2.47 30.63 -20.60
CA TYR A 571 -1.30 30.03 -19.93
C TYR A 571 -1.03 28.59 -20.34
N GLU A 572 -2.04 27.80 -20.72
CA GLU A 572 -1.87 26.47 -21.30
C GLU A 572 -1.22 26.57 -22.71
N SER A 573 -1.56 27.59 -23.51
CA SER A 573 -0.92 27.91 -24.79
C SER A 573 0.53 28.40 -24.63
N LYS A 574 0.80 29.32 -23.69
CA LYS A 574 2.17 29.77 -23.34
C LYS A 574 3.08 28.61 -22.95
N VAL A 575 2.55 27.61 -22.23
CA VAL A 575 3.29 26.38 -21.89
C VAL A 575 3.55 25.50 -23.10
N LEU A 576 2.62 25.37 -24.04
CA LEU A 576 2.88 24.64 -25.29
C LEU A 576 3.97 25.34 -26.12
N GLN A 577 3.89 26.66 -26.27
CA GLN A 577 4.94 27.45 -26.93
C GLN A 577 6.33 27.23 -26.30
N ALA A 578 6.44 27.36 -24.98
CA ALA A 578 7.71 27.15 -24.28
C ALA A 578 8.27 25.71 -24.41
N ILE A 579 7.40 24.70 -24.58
CA ILE A 579 7.80 23.32 -24.86
C ILE A 579 8.29 23.16 -26.31
N GLY A 580 7.63 23.82 -27.27
CA GLY A 580 8.08 23.88 -28.66
C GLY A 580 9.43 24.56 -28.81
N GLU A 581 9.61 25.74 -28.22
CA GLU A 581 10.88 26.48 -28.17
C GLU A 581 12.01 25.65 -27.54
N PHE A 582 11.71 24.90 -26.47
CA PHE A 582 12.66 23.94 -25.89
C PHE A 582 13.00 22.80 -26.86
N SER A 583 12.00 22.21 -27.52
CA SER A 583 12.20 21.13 -28.52
C SER A 583 13.11 21.59 -29.66
N ASP A 584 12.88 22.78 -30.20
CA ASP A 584 13.64 23.31 -31.33
C ASP A 584 15.03 23.80 -30.90
N SER A 585 15.18 24.28 -29.67
CA SER A 585 16.49 24.53 -29.05
C SER A 585 17.27 23.23 -28.81
N LEU A 586 16.60 22.14 -28.42
CA LEU A 586 17.21 20.82 -28.23
C LEU A 586 17.64 20.18 -29.56
N LYS A 587 16.83 20.32 -30.62
CA LYS A 587 17.18 19.89 -31.99
C LYS A 587 18.37 20.68 -32.56
N ARG A 588 18.42 22.00 -32.36
CA ARG A 588 19.57 22.85 -32.71
C ARG A 588 20.83 22.48 -31.92
N TRP A 589 20.69 22.27 -30.61
CA TRP A 589 21.78 21.85 -29.72
C TRP A 589 22.37 20.48 -30.12
N GLU A 590 21.52 19.49 -30.39
CA GLU A 590 21.95 18.16 -30.86
C GLU A 590 22.74 18.27 -32.18
N THR A 591 22.28 19.13 -33.10
CA THR A 591 22.93 19.39 -34.39
C THR A 591 24.29 20.08 -34.22
N SER A 592 24.37 21.10 -33.36
CA SER A 592 25.62 21.80 -33.01
C SER A 592 26.67 20.85 -32.43
N LEU A 593 26.29 19.93 -31.53
CA LEU A 593 27.22 18.92 -31.01
C LEU A 593 27.68 17.92 -32.08
N LYS A 594 26.82 17.55 -33.04
CA LYS A 594 27.21 16.71 -34.18
C LYS A 594 28.22 17.42 -35.09
N GLN A 595 27.94 18.68 -35.47
CA GLN A 595 28.81 19.52 -36.30
C GLN A 595 30.19 19.74 -35.64
N ARG A 596 30.22 20.06 -34.33
CA ARG A 596 31.45 20.19 -33.54
C ARG A 596 32.19 18.85 -33.30
N LYS A 597 31.75 17.74 -33.91
CA LYS A 597 32.24 16.36 -33.75
C LYS A 597 32.22 15.85 -32.29
N LEU A 598 31.41 16.47 -31.43
CA LEU A 598 31.24 16.16 -30.00
C LEU A 598 30.26 15.00 -29.75
N GLY A 599 30.21 14.01 -30.65
CA GLY A 599 29.31 12.86 -30.54
C GLY A 599 29.47 12.06 -29.24
N GLY A 600 30.67 12.05 -28.65
CA GLY A 600 30.92 11.49 -27.32
C GLY A 600 30.23 12.26 -26.18
N VAL A 601 30.19 13.59 -26.25
CA VAL A 601 29.49 14.45 -25.29
C VAL A 601 27.98 14.32 -25.45
N LEU A 602 27.48 14.34 -26.68
CA LEU A 602 26.07 14.09 -26.98
C LEU A 602 25.64 12.72 -26.42
N LYS A 603 26.41 11.66 -26.70
CA LYS A 603 26.18 10.32 -26.16
C LYS A 603 26.23 10.29 -24.62
N ALA A 604 27.19 10.97 -24.00
CA ALA A 604 27.29 11.04 -22.54
C ALA A 604 26.12 11.78 -21.88
N ILE A 605 25.65 12.90 -22.45
CA ILE A 605 24.50 13.64 -21.91
C ILE A 605 23.20 12.88 -22.19
N THR A 606 22.98 12.32 -23.39
CA THR A 606 21.81 11.49 -23.69
C THR A 606 21.76 10.21 -22.85
N LEU A 607 22.91 9.59 -22.53
CA LEU A 607 22.98 8.47 -21.59
C LEU A 607 22.84 8.91 -20.12
N GLY A 608 23.38 10.07 -19.73
CA GLY A 608 23.21 10.63 -18.38
C GLY A 608 21.75 10.96 -18.07
N ILE A 609 21.03 11.52 -19.05
CA ILE A 609 19.57 11.71 -19.00
C ILE A 609 18.84 10.36 -18.86
N ARG A 610 19.43 9.20 -19.16
CA ARG A 610 18.81 7.88 -18.87
C ARG A 610 18.96 7.42 -17.41
N LEU A 611 19.83 8.05 -16.61
CA LEU A 611 20.18 7.64 -15.24
C LEU A 611 19.42 8.41 -14.15
N ASP A 612 18.53 9.34 -14.50
CA ASP A 612 17.84 10.20 -13.53
C ASP A 612 16.38 10.51 -13.95
N ASP A 613 15.59 11.07 -13.04
CA ASP A 613 14.16 11.36 -13.28
C ASP A 613 13.90 12.41 -14.37
N THR A 614 14.94 13.17 -14.75
CA THR A 614 14.93 14.02 -15.96
C THR A 614 14.56 13.23 -17.22
N LYS A 615 14.87 11.92 -17.30
CA LYS A 615 14.38 11.02 -18.37
C LYS A 615 12.87 11.08 -18.53
N ARG A 616 12.16 11.01 -17.41
CA ARG A 616 10.69 10.94 -17.35
C ARG A 616 10.09 12.30 -17.69
N LEU A 617 10.69 13.39 -17.20
CA LEU A 617 10.24 14.75 -17.48
C LEU A 617 10.45 15.14 -18.95
N THR A 618 11.69 15.07 -19.47
CA THR A 618 12.00 15.43 -20.87
C THR A 618 11.16 14.61 -21.85
N ARG A 619 11.00 13.29 -21.61
CA ARG A 619 10.16 12.45 -22.48
C ARG A 619 8.67 12.81 -22.40
N ARG A 620 8.15 13.25 -21.25
CA ARG A 620 6.75 13.72 -21.12
C ARG A 620 6.54 15.03 -21.88
N LEU A 621 7.46 15.99 -21.74
CA LEU A 621 7.39 17.28 -22.44
C LEU A 621 7.44 17.09 -23.96
N LEU A 622 8.44 16.36 -24.47
CA LEU A 622 8.55 16.06 -25.91
C LEU A 622 7.37 15.25 -26.44
N LYS A 623 6.76 14.35 -25.65
CA LYS A 623 5.52 13.66 -26.06
C LYS A 623 4.34 14.64 -26.13
N LYS A 624 4.19 15.58 -25.18
CA LYS A 624 3.12 16.58 -25.22
C LYS A 624 3.20 17.44 -26.49
N GLU A 625 4.41 17.84 -26.90
CA GLU A 625 4.65 18.52 -28.18
C GLU A 625 4.29 17.64 -29.38
N LEU A 626 4.74 16.39 -29.40
CA LEU A 626 4.44 15.45 -30.50
C LEU A 626 2.93 15.19 -30.62
N ASP A 627 2.23 15.00 -29.50
CA ASP A 627 0.79 14.78 -29.48
C ASP A 627 0.05 16.03 -30.01
N HIS A 628 0.43 17.23 -29.53
CA HIS A 628 -0.14 18.51 -30.00
C HIS A 628 0.13 18.79 -31.48
N LEU A 629 1.34 18.53 -31.98
CA LEU A 629 1.66 18.69 -33.40
C LEU A 629 0.93 17.68 -34.28
N LYS A 630 0.69 16.46 -33.79
CA LYS A 630 -0.12 15.47 -34.53
C LYS A 630 -1.59 15.86 -34.61
N GLU A 631 -2.14 16.40 -33.52
CA GLU A 631 -3.52 16.91 -33.44
C GLU A 631 -3.71 18.19 -34.30
N ARG A 632 -2.77 19.14 -34.24
CA ARG A 632 -2.86 20.43 -34.95
C ARG A 632 -2.75 20.33 -36.48
N TYR A 633 -2.13 19.27 -36.99
CA TYR A 633 -1.86 19.09 -38.43
C TYR A 633 -2.41 17.77 -38.97
N ASP A 634 -3.42 17.18 -38.32
CA ASP A 634 -4.13 15.95 -38.73
C ASP A 634 -3.21 14.78 -39.13
N CYS A 635 -2.07 14.65 -38.45
CA CYS A 635 -0.99 13.75 -38.84
C CYS A 635 -1.42 12.27 -38.68
N PRO A 636 -1.39 11.45 -39.76
CA PRO A 636 -1.85 10.07 -39.74
C PRO A 636 -1.27 9.25 -38.57
N LEU A 637 -2.17 8.54 -37.90
CA LEU A 637 -1.84 7.59 -36.85
C LEU A 637 -1.72 6.21 -37.46
N LEU A 638 -0.49 5.68 -37.55
CA LEU A 638 -0.22 4.28 -37.88
C LEU A 638 -0.88 3.36 -36.82
N LYS A 639 -1.97 2.69 -37.20
CA LYS A 639 -2.76 1.78 -36.37
C LYS A 639 -2.60 0.34 -36.87
N PHE A 640 -2.69 -0.60 -35.95
CA PHE A 640 -2.81 -2.03 -36.27
C PHE A 640 -1.68 -2.70 -37.09
N SER A 641 -0.47 -2.14 -37.14
CA SER A 641 0.77 -2.75 -37.69
C SER A 641 1.26 -4.05 -37.00
N LYS A 642 0.36 -4.79 -36.34
CA LYS A 642 0.54 -6.16 -35.87
C LYS A 642 -0.76 -6.95 -36.12
N PRO A 643 -0.71 -8.16 -36.68
CA PRO A 643 -1.90 -8.94 -37.06
C PRO A 643 -2.90 -9.13 -35.92
N TYR A 644 -2.40 -9.44 -34.72
CA TYR A 644 -3.19 -9.55 -33.50
C TYR A 644 -3.95 -8.26 -33.14
N ARG A 645 -3.35 -7.08 -33.36
CA ARG A 645 -4.01 -5.80 -33.05
C ARG A 645 -5.13 -5.48 -34.03
N LEU A 646 -4.98 -5.83 -35.31
CA LEU A 646 -6.05 -5.74 -36.29
C LEU A 646 -7.21 -6.65 -35.91
N PHE A 647 -6.92 -7.92 -35.65
CA PHE A 647 -7.92 -8.92 -35.21
C PHE A 647 -8.69 -8.46 -33.97
N MET A 648 -7.96 -8.03 -32.93
CA MET A 648 -8.56 -7.51 -31.69
C MET A 648 -9.51 -6.34 -31.99
N HIS A 649 -9.11 -5.39 -32.82
CA HIS A 649 -9.94 -4.23 -33.16
C HIS A 649 -11.20 -4.62 -33.96
N GLU A 650 -11.09 -5.48 -34.96
CA GLU A 650 -12.24 -5.91 -35.77
C GLU A 650 -13.27 -6.68 -34.95
N LYS A 651 -12.82 -7.65 -34.15
CA LYS A 651 -13.70 -8.45 -33.30
C LYS A 651 -14.33 -7.62 -32.18
N LEU A 652 -13.57 -6.76 -31.50
CA LEU A 652 -14.14 -5.83 -30.51
C LEU A 652 -15.14 -4.86 -31.14
N LYS A 653 -14.90 -4.38 -32.37
CA LYS A 653 -15.82 -3.50 -33.09
C LYS A 653 -17.13 -4.21 -33.47
N ALA A 654 -17.09 -5.50 -33.79
CA ALA A 654 -18.30 -6.32 -33.95
C ALA A 654 -19.05 -6.46 -32.60
N MET A 655 -18.34 -6.87 -31.55
CA MET A 655 -18.85 -7.00 -30.16
C MET A 655 -19.13 -5.65 -29.47
N TYR A 656 -19.15 -4.53 -30.21
CA TYR A 656 -19.59 -3.22 -29.71
C TYR A 656 -21.07 -2.96 -30.01
N LYS A 657 -21.74 -3.81 -30.80
CA LYS A 657 -23.20 -3.81 -30.97
C LYS A 657 -23.94 -4.54 -29.87
N ASP A 658 -23.31 -5.53 -29.23
CA ASP A 658 -23.87 -6.26 -28.09
C ASP A 658 -23.60 -5.51 -26.78
N VAL A 659 -24.67 -5.00 -26.16
CA VAL A 659 -24.58 -4.00 -25.07
C VAL A 659 -24.38 -4.64 -23.68
N GLY A 660 -24.55 -5.95 -23.54
CA GLY A 660 -24.54 -6.62 -22.22
C GLY A 660 -23.17 -6.88 -21.58
N ASP A 661 -22.08 -6.87 -22.34
CA ASP A 661 -20.87 -7.61 -21.95
C ASP A 661 -19.71 -6.72 -21.43
N SER A 662 -19.01 -7.12 -20.36
CA SER A 662 -17.93 -6.29 -19.80
C SER A 662 -16.73 -6.18 -20.76
N GLN A 663 -16.03 -5.03 -20.78
CA GLN A 663 -14.86 -4.87 -21.67
C GLN A 663 -13.78 -5.93 -21.44
N GLN A 664 -13.57 -6.38 -20.19
CA GLN A 664 -12.59 -7.43 -19.88
C GLN A 664 -13.02 -8.81 -20.40
N HIS A 665 -14.33 -9.12 -20.40
CA HIS A 665 -14.83 -10.37 -20.97
C HIS A 665 -14.69 -10.39 -22.49
N ARG A 666 -15.09 -9.29 -23.17
CA ARG A 666 -14.88 -9.10 -24.61
C ARG A 666 -13.38 -9.20 -24.98
N LEU A 667 -12.48 -8.57 -24.23
CA LEU A 667 -11.03 -8.67 -24.44
C LEU A 667 -10.48 -10.09 -24.29
N ARG A 668 -10.97 -10.88 -23.33
CA ARG A 668 -10.59 -12.29 -23.15
C ARG A 668 -11.11 -13.16 -24.29
N SER A 669 -12.43 -13.14 -24.55
CA SER A 669 -13.07 -13.90 -25.63
C SER A 669 -12.37 -13.70 -26.98
N VAL A 670 -11.96 -12.47 -27.30
CA VAL A 670 -11.22 -12.19 -28.54
C VAL A 670 -9.76 -12.68 -28.47
N SER A 671 -9.06 -12.54 -27.33
CA SER A 671 -7.74 -13.16 -27.16
C SER A 671 -7.79 -14.69 -27.35
N ASP A 672 -8.84 -15.34 -26.85
CA ASP A 672 -9.01 -16.80 -26.92
C ASP A 672 -9.37 -17.25 -28.34
N GLN A 673 -10.22 -16.49 -29.05
CA GLN A 673 -10.47 -16.70 -30.49
C GLN A 673 -9.17 -16.57 -31.32
N TRP A 674 -8.31 -15.59 -31.02
CA TRP A 674 -7.00 -15.47 -31.70
C TRP A 674 -6.10 -16.68 -31.41
N ASN A 675 -6.11 -17.17 -30.17
CA ASN A 675 -5.32 -18.32 -29.73
C ASN A 675 -5.81 -19.65 -30.36
N ALA A 676 -7.11 -19.79 -30.62
CA ALA A 676 -7.70 -20.94 -31.31
C ALA A 676 -7.44 -20.97 -32.83
N MET A 677 -7.24 -19.81 -33.48
CA MET A 677 -7.00 -19.75 -34.93
C MET A 677 -5.75 -20.52 -35.38
N THR A 678 -5.91 -21.20 -36.52
CA THR A 678 -4.83 -21.88 -37.25
C THR A 678 -3.78 -20.91 -37.78
N ALA A 679 -2.63 -21.45 -38.22
CA ALA A 679 -1.58 -20.68 -38.85
C ALA A 679 -2.04 -19.98 -40.16
N GLU A 680 -2.97 -20.58 -40.91
CA GLU A 680 -3.45 -20.00 -42.18
C GLU A 680 -4.46 -18.87 -41.97
N GLU A 681 -5.38 -19.00 -41.02
CA GLU A 681 -6.25 -17.89 -40.62
C GLU A 681 -5.44 -16.70 -40.09
N ARG A 682 -4.38 -16.97 -39.30
CA ARG A 682 -3.44 -15.92 -38.86
C ARG A 682 -2.64 -15.31 -40.03
N ARG A 683 -2.37 -16.05 -41.12
CA ARG A 683 -1.78 -15.50 -42.37
C ARG A 683 -2.75 -14.57 -43.11
N VAL A 684 -4.07 -14.76 -43.01
CA VAL A 684 -5.05 -13.80 -43.55
C VAL A 684 -4.99 -12.48 -42.78
N PHE A 685 -5.02 -12.52 -41.45
CA PHE A 685 -4.86 -11.31 -40.63
C PHE A 685 -3.46 -10.69 -40.73
N LYS A 686 -2.43 -11.48 -41.08
CA LYS A 686 -1.11 -10.94 -41.45
C LYS A 686 -1.19 -10.14 -42.75
N ARG A 687 -1.65 -10.74 -43.85
CA ARG A 687 -1.82 -10.05 -45.14
C ARG A 687 -2.63 -8.76 -45.01
N ARG A 688 -3.74 -8.79 -44.27
CA ARG A 688 -4.59 -7.60 -44.04
C ARG A 688 -3.96 -6.53 -43.15
N ALA A 689 -3.13 -6.91 -42.16
CA ALA A 689 -2.39 -5.95 -41.35
C ALA A 689 -1.18 -5.35 -42.09
N ASP A 690 -0.55 -6.14 -42.96
CA ASP A 690 0.51 -5.67 -43.85
C ASP A 690 -0.08 -4.68 -44.88
N GLN A 691 -1.22 -5.00 -45.53
CA GLN A 691 -1.98 -4.09 -46.42
C GLN A 691 -2.47 -2.80 -45.73
N ILE A 692 -2.92 -2.87 -44.48
CA ILE A 692 -3.32 -1.67 -43.72
C ILE A 692 -2.09 -0.82 -43.38
N ALA A 693 -0.96 -1.43 -43.02
CA ALA A 693 0.27 -0.68 -42.81
C ALA A 693 0.78 -0.03 -44.11
N GLU A 694 0.64 -0.70 -45.25
CA GLU A 694 0.93 -0.16 -46.58
C GLU A 694 0.05 1.04 -46.92
N ALA A 695 -1.28 0.90 -46.85
CA ALA A 695 -2.22 2.01 -47.09
C ALA A 695 -2.13 3.16 -46.06
N GLU A 696 -1.69 2.89 -44.82
CA GLU A 696 -1.39 3.95 -43.84
C GLU A 696 -0.04 4.62 -44.07
N ASN A 697 0.97 3.91 -44.60
CA ASN A 697 2.21 4.51 -45.08
C ASN A 697 1.94 5.40 -46.30
N GLU A 698 1.17 4.92 -47.29
CA GLU A 698 0.72 5.73 -48.44
C GLU A 698 0.02 7.01 -47.98
N ARG A 699 -0.89 6.93 -47.00
CA ARG A 699 -1.54 8.10 -46.40
C ARG A 699 -0.57 9.02 -45.65
N LEU A 700 0.43 8.47 -44.97
CA LEU A 700 1.47 9.24 -44.30
C LEU A 700 2.37 9.97 -45.31
N ASP A 701 2.67 9.34 -46.44
CA ASP A 701 3.48 9.93 -47.51
C ASP A 701 2.69 10.92 -48.37
N GLN A 702 1.39 10.68 -48.62
CA GLN A 702 0.46 11.69 -49.13
C GLN A 702 0.36 12.90 -48.20
N TRP A 703 0.23 12.68 -46.89
CA TRP A 703 0.24 13.76 -45.89
C TRP A 703 1.58 14.50 -45.83
N ARG A 704 2.71 13.80 -45.97
CA ARG A 704 4.04 14.43 -46.11
C ARG A 704 4.12 15.30 -47.35
N GLN A 705 3.59 14.84 -48.49
CA GLN A 705 3.58 15.58 -49.74
C GLN A 705 2.65 16.81 -49.67
N ASP A 706 1.47 16.67 -49.06
CA ASP A 706 0.56 17.78 -48.79
C ASP A 706 1.19 18.83 -47.85
N MET A 707 1.81 18.40 -46.76
CA MET A 707 2.55 19.28 -45.84
C MET A 707 3.76 19.94 -46.53
N PHE A 708 4.45 19.25 -47.45
CA PHE A 708 5.51 19.83 -48.28
C PHE A 708 4.96 20.90 -49.22
N ASN A 709 3.87 20.61 -49.94
CA ASN A 709 3.18 21.54 -50.85
C ASN A 709 2.65 22.79 -50.10
N ARG A 710 2.28 22.65 -48.82
CA ARG A 710 1.90 23.76 -47.92
C ARG A 710 3.07 24.53 -47.31
N GLY A 711 4.32 24.17 -47.62
CA GLY A 711 5.53 24.79 -47.06
C GLY A 711 5.84 24.40 -45.60
N LEU A 712 5.17 23.36 -45.07
CA LEU A 712 5.26 22.88 -43.68
C LEU A 712 6.21 21.68 -43.52
N SER A 713 7.19 21.51 -44.42
CA SER A 713 8.21 20.45 -44.35
C SER A 713 8.98 20.47 -43.02
N ASN A 714 9.22 21.66 -42.45
CA ASN A 714 9.81 21.84 -41.12
C ASN A 714 8.98 21.21 -39.97
N VAL A 715 7.65 21.11 -40.11
CA VAL A 715 6.75 20.44 -39.16
C VAL A 715 6.89 18.92 -39.26
N VAL A 716 6.98 18.38 -40.48
CA VAL A 716 7.27 16.96 -40.74
C VAL A 716 8.61 16.57 -40.10
N ASP A 717 9.66 17.34 -40.39
CA ASP A 717 11.01 17.20 -39.83
C ASP A 717 11.03 17.31 -38.29
N LYS A 718 10.11 18.05 -37.67
CA LYS A 718 9.99 18.17 -36.22
C LYS A 718 9.27 16.96 -35.64
N ILE A 719 8.17 16.51 -36.26
CA ILE A 719 7.42 15.31 -35.88
C ILE A 719 8.30 14.06 -35.96
N ASP A 720 9.02 13.83 -37.06
CA ASP A 720 9.83 12.61 -37.22
C ASP A 720 11.10 12.61 -36.36
N TRP A 721 11.71 13.78 -36.11
CA TRP A 721 12.74 13.91 -35.08
C TRP A 721 12.19 13.61 -33.67
N LEU A 722 11.02 14.15 -33.31
CA LEU A 722 10.37 13.89 -32.02
C LEU A 722 10.04 12.39 -31.84
N GLN A 723 9.43 11.75 -32.84
CA GLN A 723 9.13 10.31 -32.82
C GLN A 723 10.41 9.48 -32.57
N THR A 724 11.48 9.79 -33.30
CA THR A 724 12.78 9.13 -33.19
C THR A 724 13.42 9.36 -31.82
N HIS A 725 13.48 10.62 -31.35
CA HIS A 725 14.14 10.98 -30.09
C HIS A 725 13.37 10.43 -28.87
N ILE A 726 12.03 10.46 -28.88
CA ILE A 726 11.20 9.79 -27.86
C ILE A 726 11.39 8.26 -27.90
N GLY A 727 11.68 7.69 -29.06
CA GLY A 727 12.13 6.31 -29.25
C GLY A 727 13.44 6.01 -28.51
N THR A 728 14.48 6.82 -28.68
CA THR A 728 15.77 6.63 -27.98
C THR A 728 15.68 6.87 -26.46
N LEU A 729 14.65 7.59 -25.99
CA LEU A 729 14.30 7.78 -24.58
C LEU A 729 13.42 6.66 -23.99
N ARG A 730 13.18 5.54 -24.70
CA ARG A 730 12.54 4.35 -24.11
C ARG A 730 13.44 3.69 -23.02
N PRO A 731 12.86 2.94 -22.06
CA PRO A 731 13.64 2.02 -21.24
C PRO A 731 14.10 0.84 -22.11
N ALA A 732 15.40 0.54 -22.10
CA ALA A 732 15.93 -0.71 -22.62
C ALA A 732 16.08 -1.68 -21.44
N GLY A 733 15.73 -2.95 -21.63
CA GLY A 733 15.79 -4.00 -20.59
C GLY A 733 17.20 -4.49 -20.26
N ARG A 734 18.19 -3.59 -20.23
CA ARG A 734 19.56 -3.87 -19.79
C ARG A 734 20.05 -2.69 -18.96
N THR A 735 20.36 -2.96 -17.69
CA THR A 735 21.06 -2.04 -16.79
C THR A 735 22.37 -1.61 -17.43
N LEU A 736 22.51 -0.32 -17.69
CA LEU A 736 23.74 0.25 -18.23
C LEU A 736 24.66 0.48 -17.03
N SER A 737 25.58 -0.46 -16.78
CA SER A 737 26.37 -0.49 -15.55
C SER A 737 27.09 0.83 -15.29
N LEU A 738 27.10 1.26 -14.02
CA LEU A 738 27.67 2.55 -13.61
C LEU A 738 29.11 2.70 -14.10
N ALA A 739 29.91 1.63 -13.98
CA ALA A 739 31.27 1.54 -14.51
C ALA A 739 31.39 1.90 -16.01
N LYS A 740 30.44 1.45 -16.85
CA LYS A 740 30.45 1.75 -18.30
C LYS A 740 30.08 3.21 -18.60
N PHE A 741 29.35 3.88 -17.70
CA PHE A 741 29.11 5.32 -17.80
C PHE A 741 30.30 6.14 -17.29
N THR A 742 30.88 5.75 -16.14
CA THR A 742 32.09 6.36 -15.57
C THR A 742 33.26 6.32 -16.55
N SER A 743 33.51 5.17 -17.20
CA SER A 743 34.51 5.03 -18.28
C SER A 743 34.32 6.06 -19.41
N ILE A 744 33.08 6.30 -19.86
CA ILE A 744 32.79 7.31 -20.92
C ILE A 744 33.10 8.72 -20.43
N LEU A 745 32.76 9.05 -19.17
CA LEU A 745 33.08 10.36 -18.58
C LEU A 745 34.59 10.54 -18.35
N ASP A 746 35.31 9.46 -18.05
CA ASP A 746 36.75 9.47 -17.81
C ASP A 746 37.53 9.54 -19.13
N ASP A 747 37.07 8.91 -20.20
CA ASP A 747 37.64 9.10 -21.55
C ASP A 747 37.42 10.54 -22.06
N LEU A 748 36.26 11.14 -21.78
CA LEU A 748 36.01 12.56 -22.05
C LEU A 748 36.91 13.48 -21.20
N SER A 749 37.32 13.04 -20.00
CA SER A 749 38.30 13.75 -19.17
C SER A 749 39.74 13.57 -19.70
N LYS A 750 40.14 12.34 -20.02
CA LYS A 750 41.48 11.98 -20.55
C LYS A 750 41.75 12.58 -21.93
N LYS A 751 40.73 12.77 -22.77
CA LYS A 751 40.88 13.53 -24.04
C LYS A 751 41.32 14.98 -23.82
N LYS A 752 41.11 15.55 -22.62
CA LYS A 752 41.58 16.88 -22.23
C LYS A 752 43.10 16.95 -21.95
N SER A 753 43.79 15.82 -21.76
CA SER A 753 45.26 15.76 -21.61
C SER A 753 46.02 15.37 -22.89
N LYS A 754 45.31 15.11 -24.00
CA LYS A 754 45.93 14.90 -25.33
C LYS A 754 45.75 16.06 -26.32
N SER A 755 45.12 17.16 -25.90
CA SER A 755 45.31 18.45 -26.57
C SER A 755 46.65 19.06 -26.15
N LYS A 756 47.75 18.58 -26.75
CA LYS A 756 48.93 19.45 -26.93
C LYS A 756 48.46 20.74 -27.64
N PRO A 757 49.06 21.91 -27.38
CA PRO A 757 48.89 23.02 -28.30
C PRO A 757 49.29 22.56 -29.70
N ARG A 758 48.47 22.87 -30.72
CA ARG A 758 49.01 22.94 -32.07
C ARG A 758 49.93 24.16 -32.08
N THR A 759 51.23 23.91 -32.13
CA THR A 759 52.23 24.88 -32.56
C THR A 759 51.81 25.49 -33.90
N GLU A 760 52.31 26.69 -34.21
CA GLU A 760 51.91 27.38 -35.44
C GLU A 760 52.02 26.48 -36.66
N ALA A 761 50.99 26.50 -37.51
CA ALA A 761 51.23 26.32 -38.93
C ALA A 761 51.84 27.64 -39.41
N PRO A 762 53.03 27.62 -40.05
CA PRO A 762 53.57 28.85 -40.63
C PRO A 762 52.63 29.36 -41.71
N SER A 763 52.63 30.68 -41.93
CA SER A 763 52.15 31.24 -43.19
C SER A 763 53.14 30.87 -44.30
N PRO A 764 52.67 30.29 -45.41
CA PRO A 764 53.14 30.77 -46.70
C PRO A 764 52.01 30.90 -47.74
N ALA A 765 52.17 31.93 -48.60
CA ALA A 765 51.62 32.11 -49.95
C ALA A 765 50.12 31.79 -50.14
#